data_AF-A0A8T4GDF5-F1
#
_entry.id   AF-A0A8T4GDF5-F1
#
_cell.length_a   1.000
_cell.length_b   1.000
_cell.length_c   1.000
_cell.angle_alpha   90.00
_cell.angle_beta   90.00
_cell.angle_gamma   90.00
#
_symmetry.space_group_name_H-M   'P 1'
#
loop_
_entity.id
_entity.type
_entity.pdbx_description
1 polymer ?
#
loop_
_entity_poly.entity_id
_entity_poly.type
_entity_poly.pdbx_seq_one_letter_code
_entity_poly.pdbx_strand_id
1 'polypeptide(L)'
;MPNDQRSAETINERRRRLLTGAAGGLTVGALGLGGAGSAAATDEDTLTIVHDTHFHGRFEDADDPEKEVARYQTLVDEIREEYPNALYLGNGDDLAPSVLGLEFEGAHMIEAMNEMDIDVVGAGNHEFDFGVETAEERFEESAFPWVIANLLTPDDEPVPGAERWTTVETEDHTVGVFGMGTSGFHDITDYPDDWQVLGYEEAARDAVEALEEDTDFIVCASHAPSSAHSTIAAVDGVDAVVGSHSGIVFDEPDESENGVVSEFGDEFDHLGRLTFEVDDAALTDWERLDLYDSEALDEDEFPEETDHHTPVDVRDVERDDELAAIADEYLDELEERLGESIVDSEIELDATFANYEAETSWGNLMTDVMREVDRIVDVDREIEVAVQNAGGIRSDATYGPGEITGSDVMDILPFPNEIEVWEVDGSTIRNYLLWATRAMPDDFGAQPAIQVSGLSYEWNGHDDGWEEGDDGYPEGDVYEVFVGDEPLDEDETYLLATNDFEADRSPIAEEGELVVESGQFQGPFTMDYLEEEVDTVAPEVGHRIVRVDEDVGEADLAADGSVTATFPVPEGAAEVVDDGFRAVSRTQAVAEATSVEVDGDEVAVTFDADELLALAEVDDPHVRLYGHFDPDETYYGYEDGGELIDLPANPSYEFHKLKTSVSDEELDAVIAALDDEDDGDADDDGDADDDGDADDDGDEDDGDADDGDADDDGDADDGDADGETGDVEDDVPGFGPAAGAAGVTGAAYLYSKYGADDGDEPVDG
;
A
#
# COMPACT_ATOMS: atom_id res chain seq x y z
N MET A 1 42.74 -33.79 -40.44
CA MET A 1 43.25 -33.41 -41.77
C MET A 1 42.57 -32.10 -42.17
N PRO A 2 43.27 -31.10 -42.73
CA PRO A 2 44.30 -30.28 -42.09
C PRO A 2 43.99 -28.76 -42.13
N ASN A 3 44.75 -28.01 -41.32
CA ASN A 3 44.97 -26.56 -41.25
C ASN A 3 44.77 -25.74 -42.53
N ASP A 4 44.31 -24.49 -42.39
CA ASP A 4 45.14 -23.33 -42.77
C ASP A 4 44.79 -22.05 -41.97
N GLN A 5 45.82 -21.27 -41.64
CA GLN A 5 45.79 -19.95 -41.02
C GLN A 5 45.78 -18.85 -42.10
N ARG A 6 45.48 -17.61 -41.66
CA ARG A 6 45.54 -16.28 -42.33
C ARG A 6 44.15 -15.81 -42.80
N SER A 7 43.69 -14.61 -42.51
CA SER A 7 44.29 -13.38 -41.96
C SER A 7 43.16 -12.42 -41.61
N ALA A 8 43.35 -11.62 -40.55
CA ALA A 8 42.58 -10.41 -40.26
C ALA A 8 42.57 -9.48 -41.47
N GLU A 9 41.37 -9.10 -41.91
CA GLU A 9 40.96 -8.03 -42.84
C GLU A 9 39.66 -8.50 -43.48
N THR A 10 38.51 -8.20 -42.87
CA THR A 10 37.18 -7.96 -43.47
C THR A 10 36.14 -8.00 -42.35
N ILE A 11 35.89 -6.87 -41.71
CA ILE A 11 34.62 -6.39 -41.10
C ILE A 11 34.94 -4.93 -40.73
N ASN A 12 34.85 -4.04 -41.72
CA ASN A 12 34.92 -2.59 -41.50
C ASN A 12 34.40 -1.83 -42.73
N GLU A 13 33.23 -2.22 -43.24
CA GLU A 13 32.56 -1.48 -44.32
C GLU A 13 31.04 -1.61 -44.16
N ARG A 14 30.45 -0.86 -43.21
CA ARG A 14 29.03 -0.47 -43.26
C ARG A 14 28.59 0.75 -42.42
N ARG A 15 29.50 1.63 -41.97
CA ARG A 15 29.15 3.01 -41.54
C ARG A 15 29.51 4.00 -42.66
N ARG A 16 28.53 4.43 -43.47
CA ARG A 16 28.49 5.72 -44.22
C ARG A 16 27.32 5.78 -45.22
N ARG A 17 26.30 6.57 -44.88
CA ARG A 17 25.42 7.39 -45.74
C ARG A 17 24.29 7.88 -44.82
N LEU A 18 24.32 9.12 -44.35
CA LEU A 18 23.73 10.26 -45.06
C LEU A 18 24.25 11.54 -44.41
N LEU A 19 24.79 12.46 -45.21
CA LEU A 19 24.77 13.92 -45.03
C LEU A 19 25.69 14.50 -46.10
N THR A 20 25.13 15.29 -47.03
CA THR A 20 25.67 16.55 -47.57
C THR A 20 25.02 16.86 -48.93
N GLY A 21 24.29 17.96 -48.97
CA GLY A 21 24.00 18.75 -50.17
C GLY A 21 23.14 19.94 -49.76
N ALA A 22 23.68 21.15 -49.54
CA ALA A 22 24.28 21.96 -50.59
C ALA A 22 25.23 23.04 -50.04
N ALA A 23 26.33 23.27 -50.74
CA ALA A 23 27.21 24.42 -50.57
C ALA A 23 27.04 25.40 -51.74
N GLY A 24 27.14 26.71 -51.46
CA GLY A 24 27.54 27.69 -52.46
C GLY A 24 27.24 29.16 -52.16
N GLY A 25 28.21 29.89 -51.60
CA GLY A 25 28.14 31.36 -51.59
C GLY A 25 29.20 32.11 -50.79
N LEU A 26 30.48 32.04 -51.17
CA LEU A 26 31.57 32.89 -50.66
C LEU A 26 31.38 34.38 -51.07
N THR A 27 31.42 35.30 -50.11
CA THR A 27 31.96 36.66 -50.32
C THR A 27 32.69 37.19 -49.08
N VAL A 28 33.97 37.47 -49.28
CA VAL A 28 34.91 38.10 -48.35
C VAL A 28 34.62 39.60 -48.20
N GLY A 29 34.60 40.10 -46.96
CA GLY A 29 34.64 41.52 -46.61
C GLY A 29 35.19 41.72 -45.19
N ALA A 30 36.28 42.48 -45.06
CA ALA A 30 37.13 42.54 -43.88
C ALA A 30 36.84 43.72 -42.92
N LEU A 31 37.38 43.59 -41.69
CA LEU A 31 37.82 44.59 -40.69
C LEU A 31 36.82 45.07 -39.60
N GLY A 32 37.14 44.71 -38.35
CA GLY A 32 36.67 45.36 -37.13
C GLY A 32 37.21 44.69 -35.85
N LEU A 33 38.17 45.34 -35.17
CA LEU A 33 38.93 44.89 -33.99
C LEU A 33 38.16 44.90 -32.65
N GLY A 34 38.53 43.99 -31.74
CA GLY A 34 38.44 44.09 -30.26
C GLY A 34 37.54 43.01 -29.64
N GLY A 35 38.05 41.90 -29.08
CA GLY A 35 38.58 41.76 -27.71
C GLY A 35 37.40 41.52 -26.74
N ALA A 36 37.27 40.45 -25.98
CA ALA A 36 38.21 39.50 -25.39
C ALA A 36 37.95 38.05 -25.87
N GLY A 37 38.98 37.20 -25.85
CA GLY A 37 38.77 35.77 -25.94
C GLY A 37 38.39 35.27 -24.56
N SER A 38 37.25 34.59 -24.45
CA SER A 38 37.17 33.43 -23.58
C SER A 38 38.23 32.46 -24.09
N ALA A 39 39.14 32.02 -23.23
CA ALA A 39 39.73 30.72 -23.47
C ALA A 39 38.53 29.75 -23.49
N ALA A 40 38.40 28.97 -24.56
CA ALA A 40 37.56 27.79 -24.44
C ALA A 40 38.30 26.92 -23.43
N ALA A 41 37.65 26.58 -22.32
CA ALA A 41 38.13 25.55 -21.43
C ALA A 41 38.45 24.33 -22.27
N THR A 42 39.62 23.78 -22.05
CA THR A 42 39.98 22.46 -22.55
C THR A 42 39.34 21.45 -21.61
N ASP A 43 38.86 20.31 -22.11
CA ASP A 43 38.25 19.25 -21.28
C ASP A 43 39.14 18.83 -20.08
N GLU A 44 40.44 19.15 -20.14
CA GLU A 44 41.47 18.97 -19.09
C GLU A 44 41.28 19.84 -17.82
N ASP A 45 40.45 20.90 -17.85
CA ASP A 45 40.25 21.82 -16.71
C ASP A 45 38.85 21.68 -16.06
N THR A 46 38.02 20.76 -16.57
CA THR A 46 36.61 20.60 -16.17
C THR A 46 36.34 19.23 -15.55
N LEU A 47 35.46 19.22 -14.55
CA LEU A 47 34.88 18.01 -13.93
C LEU A 47 33.40 17.95 -14.28
N THR A 48 32.92 16.78 -14.71
CA THR A 48 31.49 16.53 -14.91
C THR A 48 31.00 15.56 -13.85
N ILE A 49 29.86 15.85 -13.24
CA ILE A 49 29.17 14.98 -12.28
C ILE A 49 27.86 14.56 -12.93
N VAL A 50 27.73 13.26 -13.16
CA VAL A 50 26.48 12.59 -13.46
C VAL A 50 25.96 12.07 -12.13
N HIS A 51 24.72 12.37 -11.77
CA HIS A 51 24.19 11.98 -10.47
C HIS A 51 22.71 11.68 -10.51
N ASP A 52 22.26 11.24 -9.34
CA ASP A 52 20.94 10.75 -8.98
C ASP A 52 20.77 9.23 -9.21
N THR A 53 21.13 8.43 -8.20
CA THR A 53 20.62 7.06 -7.99
C THR A 53 19.64 7.11 -6.83
N HIS A 54 18.45 6.56 -7.03
CA HIS A 54 17.38 6.50 -6.03
C HIS A 54 16.35 5.50 -6.56
N PHE A 55 16.84 4.28 -6.79
CA PHE A 55 16.09 3.27 -7.54
C PHE A 55 15.04 2.53 -6.73
N HIS A 56 15.01 2.74 -5.41
CA HIS A 56 14.05 2.12 -4.50
C HIS A 56 13.95 0.61 -4.64
N GLY A 57 15.07 -0.07 -4.87
CA GLY A 57 15.07 -1.52 -5.04
C GLY A 57 14.45 -1.99 -6.38
N ARG A 58 14.26 -1.13 -7.38
CA ARG A 58 13.57 -1.50 -8.64
C ARG A 58 14.51 -1.52 -9.83
N PHE A 59 14.17 -2.36 -10.81
CA PHE A 59 14.79 -2.33 -12.14
C PHE A 59 14.02 -1.47 -13.14
N GLU A 60 12.75 -1.21 -12.84
CA GLU A 60 11.83 -0.48 -13.70
C GLU A 60 10.95 0.44 -12.86
N ASP A 61 10.56 1.56 -13.45
CA ASP A 61 9.61 2.48 -12.85
C ASP A 61 8.29 1.75 -12.59
N ALA A 62 7.63 2.23 -11.55
CA ALA A 62 6.42 1.65 -11.03
C ALA A 62 5.23 1.72 -11.99
N ASP A 63 5.06 2.90 -12.56
CA ASP A 63 3.94 3.27 -13.42
C ASP A 63 4.23 2.96 -14.89
N ASP A 64 5.52 2.95 -15.24
CA ASP A 64 5.99 2.88 -16.61
C ASP A 64 7.21 1.95 -16.76
N PRO A 65 7.01 0.64 -16.98
CA PRO A 65 8.11 -0.32 -17.05
C PRO A 65 9.07 -0.09 -18.24
N GLU A 66 8.76 0.82 -19.16
CA GLU A 66 9.71 1.21 -20.21
C GLU A 66 10.76 2.21 -19.71
N LYS A 67 10.54 2.87 -18.57
CA LYS A 67 11.59 3.57 -17.82
C LYS A 67 12.28 2.54 -16.92
N GLU A 68 13.48 2.13 -17.31
CA GLU A 68 14.17 1.03 -16.65
C GLU A 68 15.68 1.27 -16.54
N VAL A 69 16.32 0.61 -15.57
CA VAL A 69 17.74 0.72 -15.25
C VAL A 69 18.63 0.44 -16.46
N ALA A 70 18.22 -0.48 -17.35
CA ALA A 70 19.00 -0.85 -18.53
C ALA A 70 19.06 0.28 -19.57
N ARG A 71 18.01 1.09 -19.70
CA ARG A 71 17.98 2.25 -20.60
C ARG A 71 18.62 3.46 -19.94
N TYR A 72 18.38 3.62 -18.64
CA TYR A 72 19.02 4.64 -17.83
C TYR A 72 20.55 4.55 -17.93
N GLN A 73 21.11 3.35 -17.79
CA GLN A 73 22.54 3.12 -17.94
C GLN A 73 23.07 3.49 -19.33
N THR A 74 22.34 3.16 -20.40
CA THR A 74 22.75 3.57 -21.75
C THR A 74 22.92 5.08 -21.86
N LEU A 75 22.04 5.87 -21.23
CA LEU A 75 22.15 7.33 -21.21
C LEU A 75 23.35 7.80 -20.37
N VAL A 76 23.60 7.18 -19.22
CA VAL A 76 24.79 7.43 -18.40
C VAL A 76 26.06 7.17 -19.21
N ASP A 77 26.14 6.04 -19.91
CA ASP A 77 27.28 5.68 -20.75
C ASP A 77 27.50 6.66 -21.90
N GLU A 78 26.42 7.11 -22.56
CA GLU A 78 26.50 8.14 -23.61
C GLU A 78 27.09 9.45 -23.08
N ILE A 79 26.68 9.88 -21.88
CA ILE A 79 27.23 11.06 -21.21
C ILE A 79 28.72 10.83 -20.87
N ARG A 80 29.07 9.71 -20.24
CA ARG A 80 30.46 9.43 -19.85
C ARG A 80 31.39 9.25 -21.05
N GLU A 81 30.89 8.79 -22.19
CA GLU A 81 31.64 8.78 -23.46
C GLU A 81 31.90 10.19 -24.02
N GLU A 82 30.99 11.14 -23.78
CA GLU A 82 31.11 12.53 -24.23
C GLU A 82 32.05 13.36 -23.33
N TYR A 83 32.01 13.12 -22.01
CA TYR A 83 32.75 13.90 -20.99
C TYR A 83 33.86 13.06 -20.33
N PRO A 84 35.15 13.26 -20.69
CA PRO A 84 36.25 12.37 -20.27
C PRO A 84 36.62 12.46 -18.77
N ASN A 85 36.23 13.55 -18.10
CA ASN A 85 36.38 13.75 -16.66
C ASN A 85 35.01 13.65 -15.96
N ALA A 86 34.13 12.77 -16.43
CA ALA A 86 32.84 12.51 -15.79
C ALA A 86 32.95 11.47 -14.66
N LEU A 87 32.34 11.77 -13.53
CA LEU A 87 32.07 10.85 -12.43
C LEU A 87 30.57 10.55 -12.38
N TYR A 88 30.22 9.31 -12.06
CA TYR A 88 28.85 8.90 -11.78
C TYR A 88 28.67 8.64 -10.29
N LEU A 89 27.85 9.47 -9.64
CA LEU A 89 27.62 9.43 -8.19
C LEU A 89 26.18 9.03 -7.88
N GLY A 90 26.03 8.04 -7.01
CA GLY A 90 24.74 7.68 -6.44
C GLY A 90 24.48 8.35 -5.09
N ASN A 91 23.22 8.47 -4.70
CA ASN A 91 22.79 9.17 -3.49
C ASN A 91 21.95 8.32 -2.55
N GLY A 92 21.74 7.03 -2.81
CA GLY A 92 21.16 6.08 -1.84
C GLY A 92 19.64 5.96 -1.92
N ASP A 93 19.09 5.09 -1.09
CA ASP A 93 17.78 4.44 -1.23
C ASP A 93 17.67 3.66 -2.56
N ASP A 94 18.69 2.85 -2.81
CA ASP A 94 18.80 2.01 -4.00
C ASP A 94 18.36 0.57 -3.73
N LEU A 95 18.42 0.09 -2.48
CA LEU A 95 18.14 -1.33 -2.15
C LEU A 95 16.67 -1.62 -1.84
N ALA A 96 15.94 -0.61 -1.39
CA ALA A 96 14.56 -0.65 -0.92
C ALA A 96 13.93 0.75 -1.08
N PRO A 97 12.59 0.86 -1.07
CA PRO A 97 11.65 -0.23 -0.82
C PRO A 97 10.98 -0.75 -2.10
N SER A 98 11.00 -2.08 -2.26
CA SER A 98 10.26 -2.78 -3.32
C SER A 98 10.04 -4.25 -2.97
N VAL A 99 9.16 -4.91 -3.71
CA VAL A 99 8.94 -6.36 -3.60
C VAL A 99 10.22 -7.13 -3.92
N LEU A 100 10.99 -6.68 -4.93
CA LEU A 100 12.31 -7.24 -5.24
C LEU A 100 13.30 -7.02 -4.09
N GLY A 101 13.28 -5.83 -3.48
CA GLY A 101 14.03 -5.48 -2.28
C GLY A 101 13.76 -6.47 -1.16
N LEU A 102 12.49 -6.69 -0.83
CA LEU A 102 12.06 -7.62 0.23
C LEU A 102 12.48 -9.06 -0.08
N GLU A 103 12.24 -9.54 -1.30
CA GLU A 103 12.53 -10.92 -1.70
C GLU A 103 14.03 -11.23 -1.75
N PHE A 104 14.85 -10.28 -2.24
CA PHE A 104 16.28 -10.48 -2.46
C PHE A 104 17.16 -9.73 -1.47
N GLU A 105 16.56 -9.07 -0.48
CA GLU A 105 17.21 -8.26 0.56
C GLU A 105 18.25 -7.29 -0.04
N GLY A 106 17.92 -6.64 -1.16
CA GLY A 106 18.78 -5.70 -1.90
C GLY A 106 19.87 -6.33 -2.79
N ALA A 107 20.06 -7.65 -2.77
CA ALA A 107 21.15 -8.31 -3.53
C ALA A 107 21.02 -8.11 -5.05
N HIS A 108 19.79 -8.07 -5.56
CA HIS A 108 19.47 -7.87 -6.96
C HIS A 108 19.96 -6.50 -7.47
N MET A 109 19.79 -5.44 -6.67
CA MET A 109 20.30 -4.11 -7.00
C MET A 109 21.81 -4.03 -6.90
N ILE A 110 22.43 -4.69 -5.91
CA ILE A 110 23.89 -4.75 -5.85
C ILE A 110 24.47 -5.42 -7.11
N GLU A 111 23.85 -6.49 -7.61
CA GLU A 111 24.30 -7.12 -8.86
C GLU A 111 24.18 -6.18 -10.06
N ALA A 112 23.06 -5.46 -10.20
CA ALA A 112 22.89 -4.47 -11.27
C ALA A 112 23.84 -3.27 -11.14
N MET A 113 23.89 -2.62 -9.97
CA MET A 113 24.74 -1.45 -9.72
C MET A 113 26.23 -1.75 -9.90
N ASN A 114 26.65 -2.99 -9.65
CA ASN A 114 28.02 -3.44 -9.93
C ASN A 114 28.38 -3.42 -11.42
N GLU A 115 27.39 -3.51 -12.32
CA GLU A 115 27.58 -3.41 -13.77
C GLU A 115 27.45 -1.96 -14.29
N MET A 116 26.92 -1.04 -13.47
CA MET A 116 26.70 0.37 -13.86
C MET A 116 27.97 1.25 -13.84
N ASP A 117 29.12 0.70 -13.46
CA ASP A 117 30.40 1.41 -13.32
C ASP A 117 30.30 2.69 -12.46
N ILE A 118 29.48 2.67 -11.39
CA ILE A 118 29.29 3.79 -10.45
C ILE A 118 30.59 4.09 -9.70
N ASP A 119 30.92 5.38 -9.54
CA ASP A 119 32.19 5.78 -8.91
C ASP A 119 32.10 5.81 -7.38
N VAL A 120 31.02 6.32 -6.79
CA VAL A 120 30.73 6.36 -5.33
C VAL A 120 29.22 6.44 -5.13
N VAL A 121 28.69 5.79 -4.08
CA VAL A 121 27.27 5.93 -3.69
C VAL A 121 27.17 6.42 -2.25
N GLY A 122 26.37 7.46 -2.02
CA GLY A 122 25.97 7.87 -0.67
C GLY A 122 24.94 6.90 -0.11
N ALA A 123 25.05 6.48 1.15
CA ALA A 123 24.04 5.62 1.77
C ALA A 123 22.88 6.45 2.34
N GLY A 124 21.65 6.07 1.99
CA GLY A 124 20.37 6.50 2.53
C GLY A 124 19.86 5.61 3.65
N ASN A 125 18.59 5.78 4.02
CA ASN A 125 17.94 5.00 5.08
C ASN A 125 17.55 3.61 4.61
N HIS A 126 17.07 3.47 3.37
CA HIS A 126 16.59 2.20 2.83
C HIS A 126 17.70 1.19 2.52
N GLU A 127 18.97 1.60 2.62
CA GLU A 127 20.08 0.64 2.65
C GLU A 127 20.08 -0.26 3.91
N PHE A 128 19.34 0.12 4.96
CA PHE A 128 19.33 -0.55 6.26
C PHE A 128 18.03 -1.29 6.58
N ASP A 129 17.02 -1.28 5.70
CA ASP A 129 15.70 -1.89 5.94
C ASP A 129 15.77 -3.38 6.26
N PHE A 130 16.72 -4.09 5.65
CA PHE A 130 16.95 -5.52 5.89
C PHE A 130 17.90 -5.79 7.07
N GLY A 131 18.16 -4.76 7.89
CA GLY A 131 19.05 -4.79 9.04
C GLY A 131 20.52 -4.52 8.70
N VAL A 132 21.26 -4.06 9.72
CA VAL A 132 22.68 -3.65 9.60
C VAL A 132 23.60 -4.79 9.17
N GLU A 133 23.31 -6.03 9.55
CA GLU A 133 24.13 -7.19 9.11
C GLU A 133 24.00 -7.37 7.59
N THR A 134 22.78 -7.27 7.04
CA THR A 134 22.53 -7.35 5.60
C THR A 134 23.15 -6.14 4.88
N ALA A 135 22.99 -4.93 5.42
CA ALA A 135 23.62 -3.73 4.86
C ALA A 135 25.16 -3.88 4.76
N GLU A 136 25.82 -4.38 5.82
CA GLU A 136 27.26 -4.67 5.80
C GLU A 136 27.62 -5.67 4.69
N GLU A 137 26.84 -6.74 4.53
CA GLU A 137 27.05 -7.72 3.45
C GLU A 137 26.89 -7.08 2.06
N ARG A 138 25.84 -6.29 1.84
CA ARG A 138 25.59 -5.59 0.56
C ARG A 138 26.70 -4.59 0.24
N PHE A 139 27.16 -3.83 1.23
CA PHE A 139 28.27 -2.90 1.05
C PHE A 139 29.59 -3.61 0.75
N GLU A 140 29.85 -4.78 1.34
CA GLU A 140 31.03 -5.59 1.04
C GLU A 140 30.96 -6.27 -0.35
N GLU A 141 29.76 -6.52 -0.86
CA GLU A 141 29.49 -7.09 -2.19
C GLU A 141 29.61 -6.06 -3.33
N SER A 142 29.52 -4.77 -3.02
CA SER A 142 29.63 -3.68 -3.99
C SER A 142 31.03 -3.53 -4.60
N ALA A 143 31.05 -3.21 -5.90
CA ALA A 143 32.24 -2.87 -6.68
C ALA A 143 32.64 -1.40 -6.53
N PHE A 144 31.76 -0.59 -5.94
CA PHE A 144 31.90 0.82 -5.64
C PHE A 144 31.93 1.06 -4.12
N PRO A 145 32.53 2.16 -3.65
CA PRO A 145 32.52 2.52 -2.24
C PRO A 145 31.18 3.17 -1.84
N TRP A 146 30.63 2.72 -0.71
CA TRP A 146 29.55 3.40 0.00
C TRP A 146 30.11 4.48 0.93
N VAL A 147 29.48 5.66 0.97
CA VAL A 147 29.87 6.76 1.85
C VAL A 147 28.72 7.28 2.71
N ILE A 148 28.98 7.48 4.02
CA ILE A 148 28.06 8.15 4.95
C ILE A 148 28.84 8.80 6.10
N ALA A 149 28.90 10.14 6.13
CA ALA A 149 29.78 10.88 7.04
C ALA A 149 29.19 11.13 8.42
N ASN A 150 27.86 11.17 8.52
CA ASN A 150 27.12 11.55 9.72
C ASN A 150 26.57 10.37 10.54
N LEU A 151 26.61 9.14 10.05
CA LEU A 151 26.24 7.95 10.81
C LEU A 151 27.50 7.21 11.27
N LEU A 152 27.65 7.02 12.58
CA LEU A 152 28.83 6.39 13.17
C LEU A 152 28.45 5.35 14.22
N THR A 153 29.32 4.36 14.38
CA THR A 153 29.24 3.42 15.50
C THR A 153 29.49 4.13 16.85
N PRO A 154 29.18 3.49 18.00
CA PRO A 154 29.40 4.07 19.33
C PRO A 154 30.87 4.37 19.67
N ASP A 155 31.80 3.81 18.89
CA ASP A 155 33.26 3.97 19.04
C ASP A 155 33.84 5.06 18.09
N ASP A 156 32.99 5.88 17.46
CA ASP A 156 33.35 6.93 16.48
C ASP A 156 33.95 6.37 15.16
N GLU A 157 33.67 5.11 14.81
CA GLU A 157 34.12 4.48 13.56
C GLU A 157 32.99 4.50 12.50
N PRO A 158 33.32 4.45 11.18
CA PRO A 158 32.33 4.37 10.11
C PRO A 158 31.40 3.15 10.25
N VAL A 159 30.25 3.22 9.58
CA VAL A 159 29.35 2.07 9.39
C VAL A 159 30.13 0.91 8.78
N PRO A 160 29.99 -0.34 9.28
CA PRO A 160 30.65 -1.50 8.69
C PRO A 160 30.35 -1.63 7.19
N GLY A 161 31.36 -1.93 6.37
CA GLY A 161 31.22 -1.99 4.90
C GLY A 161 31.28 -0.63 4.19
N ALA A 162 30.99 0.48 4.86
CA ALA A 162 31.02 1.84 4.29
C ALA A 162 32.19 2.68 4.81
N GLU A 163 32.44 3.80 4.13
CA GLU A 163 33.41 4.83 4.53
C GLU A 163 32.68 6.12 4.91
N ARG A 164 33.32 7.05 5.63
CA ARG A 164 32.71 8.39 5.83
C ARG A 164 32.84 9.25 4.57
N TRP A 165 33.92 9.03 3.83
CA TRP A 165 34.30 9.74 2.62
C TRP A 165 35.39 8.95 1.89
N THR A 166 35.56 9.23 0.62
CA THR A 166 36.59 8.61 -0.24
C THR A 166 37.15 9.62 -1.24
N THR A 167 38.15 9.22 -2.01
CA THR A 167 38.73 10.02 -3.09
C THR A 167 38.71 9.23 -4.39
N VAL A 168 38.22 9.85 -5.46
CA VAL A 168 38.20 9.28 -6.82
C VAL A 168 39.13 10.07 -7.73
N GLU A 169 39.85 9.37 -8.61
CA GLU A 169 40.77 9.98 -9.58
C GLU A 169 40.14 9.93 -10.97
N THR A 170 39.98 11.09 -11.62
CA THR A 170 39.65 11.17 -13.05
C THR A 170 40.95 11.17 -13.89
N GLU A 171 40.88 11.48 -15.19
CA GLU A 171 42.10 11.61 -16.01
C GLU A 171 42.98 12.76 -15.50
N ASP A 172 42.37 13.85 -15.03
CA ASP A 172 43.05 15.11 -14.71
C ASP A 172 42.86 15.63 -13.27
N HIS A 173 41.90 15.10 -12.49
CA HIS A 173 41.50 15.64 -11.18
C HIS A 173 41.39 14.56 -10.09
N THR A 174 41.63 14.96 -8.84
CA THR A 174 41.32 14.16 -7.65
C THR A 174 40.10 14.74 -6.96
N VAL A 175 39.01 14.00 -6.87
CA VAL A 175 37.73 14.44 -6.29
C VAL A 175 37.51 13.77 -4.94
N GLY A 176 37.25 14.55 -3.90
CA GLY A 176 36.79 14.07 -2.61
C GLY A 176 35.28 13.90 -2.61
N VAL A 177 34.78 12.75 -2.18
CA VAL A 177 33.35 12.47 -2.09
C VAL A 177 33.03 12.07 -0.66
N PHE A 178 32.04 12.72 -0.04
CA PHE A 178 31.51 12.30 1.25
C PHE A 178 29.99 12.12 1.18
N GLY A 179 29.46 11.23 2.01
CA GLY A 179 28.02 10.97 2.07
C GLY A 179 27.35 11.71 3.19
N MET A 180 26.05 11.97 3.07
CA MET A 180 25.26 12.55 4.15
C MET A 180 23.87 11.91 4.16
N GLY A 181 23.55 11.10 5.18
CA GLY A 181 22.20 10.54 5.33
C GLY A 181 21.27 11.45 6.15
N THR A 182 19.99 11.12 6.22
CA THR A 182 19.01 11.84 7.06
C THR A 182 19.44 11.89 8.54
N SER A 183 18.98 12.88 9.30
CA SER A 183 19.30 12.99 10.74
C SER A 183 18.34 12.20 11.62
N GLY A 184 17.18 11.80 11.07
CA GLY A 184 16.13 11.07 11.73
C GLY A 184 16.15 9.58 11.42
N PHE A 185 17.32 9.00 11.09
CA PHE A 185 17.39 7.58 10.76
C PHE A 185 16.59 6.74 11.78
N HIS A 186 16.71 6.97 13.10
CA HIS A 186 16.12 6.11 14.16
C HIS A 186 14.60 6.13 14.14
N ASP A 187 14.04 7.17 13.53
CA ASP A 187 12.63 7.38 13.45
C ASP A 187 12.06 6.72 12.17
N ILE A 188 12.90 6.23 11.24
CA ILE A 188 12.47 5.79 9.89
C ILE A 188 12.96 4.37 9.55
N THR A 189 14.12 3.95 10.07
CA THR A 189 14.68 2.60 9.84
C THR A 189 15.33 2.07 11.13
N ASP A 190 15.18 0.78 11.43
CA ASP A 190 15.70 0.18 12.66
C ASP A 190 17.22 -0.10 12.56
N TYR A 191 18.03 0.68 13.27
CA TYR A 191 19.46 0.45 13.48
C TYR A 191 19.83 0.65 14.95
N PRO A 192 20.99 0.12 15.41
CA PRO A 192 21.27 0.03 16.83
C PRO A 192 21.24 1.40 17.54
N ASP A 193 20.40 1.49 18.58
CA ASP A 193 20.19 2.67 19.46
C ASP A 193 21.46 3.40 19.93
N ASP A 194 22.59 2.71 19.98
CA ASP A 194 23.85 3.27 20.48
C ASP A 194 24.71 3.94 19.40
N TRP A 195 24.30 3.86 18.13
CA TRP A 195 24.95 4.55 17.02
C TRP A 195 24.72 6.07 17.10
N GLN A 196 25.66 6.81 16.55
CA GLN A 196 25.73 8.26 16.65
C GLN A 196 25.34 8.89 15.31
N VAL A 197 24.36 9.77 15.36
CA VAL A 197 24.01 10.64 14.23
C VAL A 197 24.57 12.04 14.48
N LEU A 198 25.60 12.43 13.72
CA LEU A 198 26.20 13.75 13.78
C LEU A 198 25.31 14.79 13.09
N GLY A 199 25.39 16.03 13.52
CA GLY A 199 24.73 17.13 12.80
C GLY A 199 25.40 17.38 11.44
N TYR A 200 24.61 17.74 10.43
CA TYR A 200 25.07 17.99 9.05
C TYR A 200 26.30 18.91 8.96
N GLU A 201 26.27 20.04 9.67
CA GLU A 201 27.36 21.02 9.69
C GLU A 201 28.63 20.51 10.40
N GLU A 202 28.51 19.55 11.30
CA GLU A 202 29.64 18.91 11.98
C GLU A 202 30.28 17.86 11.07
N ALA A 203 29.47 16.96 10.49
CA ALA A 203 29.93 15.91 9.61
C ALA A 203 30.59 16.45 8.33
N ALA A 204 30.01 17.48 7.71
CA ALA A 204 30.59 18.11 6.51
C ALA A 204 31.94 18.78 6.82
N ARG A 205 32.12 19.38 8.00
CA ARG A 205 33.43 19.94 8.40
C ARG A 205 34.49 18.87 8.61
N ASP A 206 34.12 17.75 9.23
CA ASP A 206 35.02 16.61 9.40
C ASP A 206 35.48 16.08 8.04
N ALA A 207 34.56 15.96 7.08
CA ALA A 207 34.87 15.52 5.72
C ALA A 207 35.81 16.50 5.00
N VAL A 208 35.53 17.80 5.04
CA VAL A 208 36.41 18.82 4.44
C VAL A 208 37.79 18.81 5.10
N GLU A 209 37.88 18.75 6.44
CA GLU A 209 39.19 18.69 7.13
C GLU A 209 40.01 17.46 6.71
N ALA A 210 39.34 16.35 6.35
CA ALA A 210 39.99 15.13 5.90
C ALA A 210 40.41 15.15 4.42
N LEU A 211 39.66 15.84 3.55
CA LEU A 211 39.82 15.78 2.09
C LEU A 211 40.59 16.98 1.50
N GLU A 212 40.44 18.19 2.06
CA GLU A 212 40.88 19.46 1.44
C GLU A 212 42.38 19.51 1.08
N GLU A 213 43.27 18.81 1.80
CA GLU A 213 44.71 18.83 1.49
C GLU A 213 45.08 18.00 0.24
N ASP A 214 44.26 17.03 -0.15
CA ASP A 214 44.59 15.99 -1.13
C ASP A 214 43.64 15.97 -2.35
N THR A 215 42.63 16.85 -2.41
CA THR A 215 41.63 16.89 -3.49
C THR A 215 41.60 18.24 -4.21
N ASP A 216 41.18 18.24 -5.47
CA ASP A 216 40.95 19.44 -6.28
C ASP A 216 39.51 19.96 -6.17
N PHE A 217 38.56 19.08 -5.83
CA PHE A 217 37.12 19.36 -5.70
C PHE A 217 36.52 18.45 -4.62
N ILE A 218 35.55 18.94 -3.85
CA ILE A 218 34.84 18.17 -2.81
C ILE A 218 33.32 18.23 -3.07
N VAL A 219 32.71 17.06 -3.25
CA VAL A 219 31.27 16.90 -3.46
C VAL A 219 30.63 16.05 -2.35
N CYS A 220 29.42 16.43 -1.95
CA CYS A 220 28.55 15.62 -1.11
C CYS A 220 27.59 14.80 -1.98
N ALA A 221 27.66 13.47 -1.90
CA ALA A 221 26.61 12.57 -2.38
C ALA A 221 25.56 12.45 -1.28
N SER A 222 24.47 13.20 -1.39
CA SER A 222 23.58 13.54 -0.29
C SER A 222 22.29 12.73 -0.31
N HIS A 223 22.02 12.07 0.79
CA HIS A 223 20.73 11.52 1.18
C HIS A 223 20.14 12.28 2.39
N ALA A 224 20.45 13.58 2.48
CA ALA A 224 19.82 14.47 3.45
C ALA A 224 18.58 15.11 2.83
N PRO A 225 17.55 15.46 3.63
CA PRO A 225 16.40 16.20 3.13
C PRO A 225 16.84 17.54 2.52
N SER A 226 16.17 18.02 1.48
CA SER A 226 16.55 19.24 0.73
C SER A 226 16.71 20.46 1.64
N SER A 227 15.91 20.52 2.72
CA SER A 227 16.00 21.58 3.74
C SER A 227 17.37 21.69 4.44
N ALA A 228 18.13 20.59 4.48
CA ALA A 228 19.46 20.51 5.09
C ALA A 228 20.60 20.97 4.16
N HIS A 229 20.41 20.94 2.84
CA HIS A 229 21.50 21.17 1.87
C HIS A 229 22.14 22.55 1.99
N SER A 230 21.33 23.58 2.25
CA SER A 230 21.84 24.93 2.50
C SER A 230 22.78 25.01 3.72
N THR A 231 22.63 24.12 4.69
CA THR A 231 23.53 24.01 5.86
C THR A 231 24.82 23.29 5.49
N ILE A 232 24.74 22.24 4.66
CA ILE A 232 25.90 21.46 4.19
C ILE A 232 26.75 22.32 3.25
N ALA A 233 26.14 22.90 2.22
CA ALA A 233 26.80 23.76 1.24
C ALA A 233 27.36 25.05 1.86
N ALA A 234 26.90 25.48 3.05
CA ALA A 234 27.47 26.63 3.74
C ALA A 234 28.81 26.35 4.44
N VAL A 235 29.28 25.09 4.47
CA VAL A 235 30.58 24.73 5.04
C VAL A 235 31.68 25.08 4.05
N ASP A 236 32.56 26.01 4.45
CA ASP A 236 33.73 26.42 3.66
C ASP A 236 34.54 25.18 3.20
N GLY A 237 34.60 24.94 1.89
CA GLY A 237 35.33 23.83 1.28
C GLY A 237 34.46 22.71 0.69
N VAL A 238 33.13 22.78 0.84
CA VAL A 238 32.19 21.96 0.06
C VAL A 238 31.90 22.68 -1.26
N ASP A 239 32.21 22.06 -2.39
CA ASP A 239 32.03 22.70 -3.71
C ASP A 239 30.65 22.42 -4.31
N ALA A 240 30.14 21.19 -4.12
CA ALA A 240 28.81 20.80 -4.57
C ALA A 240 28.10 19.84 -3.59
N VAL A 241 26.77 19.87 -3.61
CA VAL A 241 25.88 18.89 -2.97
C VAL A 241 24.93 18.37 -4.05
N VAL A 242 24.89 17.06 -4.23
CA VAL A 242 24.06 16.41 -5.25
C VAL A 242 23.21 15.31 -4.64
N GLY A 243 21.96 15.19 -5.09
CA GLY A 243 20.98 14.24 -4.58
C GLY A 243 20.33 14.65 -3.26
N SER A 244 19.16 14.07 -2.97
CA SER A 244 18.46 14.24 -1.70
C SER A 244 17.67 12.98 -1.34
N HIS A 245 17.11 13.00 -0.13
CA HIS A 245 16.08 12.05 0.32
C HIS A 245 14.67 12.47 -0.15
N SER A 246 14.48 13.71 -0.61
CA SER A 246 13.15 14.32 -0.70
C SER A 246 12.44 14.13 -2.05
N GLY A 247 13.07 13.45 -3.02
CA GLY A 247 12.50 13.25 -4.36
C GLY A 247 12.23 14.56 -5.13
N ILE A 248 12.80 15.69 -4.71
CA ILE A 248 12.50 16.99 -5.32
C ILE A 248 13.29 17.16 -6.62
N VAL A 249 12.60 17.60 -7.67
CA VAL A 249 13.23 17.97 -8.94
C VAL A 249 13.44 19.49 -9.01
N PHE A 250 14.69 19.93 -9.13
CA PHE A 250 14.99 21.34 -9.35
C PHE A 250 14.82 21.73 -10.83
N ASP A 251 14.20 22.89 -11.06
CA ASP A 251 14.15 23.52 -12.39
C ASP A 251 15.55 23.94 -12.86
N GLU A 252 16.40 24.43 -11.95
CA GLU A 252 17.80 24.79 -12.17
C GLU A 252 18.61 24.58 -10.87
N PRO A 253 19.90 24.22 -10.93
CA PRO A 253 20.74 24.09 -9.73
C PRO A 253 20.81 25.38 -8.91
N ASP A 254 20.80 25.29 -7.58
CA ASP A 254 20.93 26.46 -6.70
C ASP A 254 22.41 26.84 -6.54
N GLU A 255 22.80 27.93 -7.20
CA GLU A 255 24.15 28.49 -7.13
C GLU A 255 24.26 29.55 -6.00
N SER A 256 25.06 29.25 -4.98
CA SER A 256 25.35 30.17 -3.88
C SER A 256 26.81 30.63 -3.86
N GLU A 257 27.15 31.58 -2.98
CA GLU A 257 28.56 31.96 -2.77
C GLU A 257 29.39 30.87 -2.09
N ASN A 258 28.75 29.82 -1.57
CA ASN A 258 29.38 28.77 -0.78
C ASN A 258 29.41 27.40 -1.48
N GLY A 259 28.73 27.22 -2.62
CA GLY A 259 28.66 25.96 -3.35
C GLY A 259 27.41 25.86 -4.22
N VAL A 260 27.30 24.76 -4.97
CA VAL A 260 26.16 24.43 -5.84
C VAL A 260 25.36 23.28 -5.26
N VAL A 261 24.03 23.38 -5.28
CA VAL A 261 23.11 22.31 -4.87
C VAL A 261 22.28 21.87 -6.07
N SER A 262 22.14 20.56 -6.29
CA SER A 262 21.35 20.00 -7.39
C SER A 262 20.60 18.75 -6.96
N GLU A 263 19.33 18.67 -7.35
CA GLU A 263 18.44 17.53 -7.12
C GLU A 263 17.61 17.33 -8.38
N PHE A 264 17.62 16.12 -8.95
CA PHE A 264 16.84 15.81 -10.15
C PHE A 264 15.75 14.75 -9.93
N GLY A 265 15.41 14.39 -8.68
CA GLY A 265 14.32 13.47 -8.38
C GLY A 265 14.76 12.02 -8.26
N ASP A 266 13.84 11.09 -8.55
CA ASP A 266 13.94 9.66 -8.27
C ASP A 266 13.41 8.76 -9.42
N GLU A 267 13.45 7.44 -9.20
CA GLU A 267 12.70 6.40 -9.96
C GLU A 267 12.76 6.51 -11.50
N PHE A 268 13.94 6.80 -12.05
CA PHE A 268 14.20 6.85 -13.49
C PHE A 268 13.50 7.98 -14.27
N ASP A 269 12.88 8.96 -13.60
CA ASP A 269 12.24 10.09 -14.28
C ASP A 269 13.25 11.04 -14.93
N HIS A 270 14.41 11.18 -14.30
CA HIS A 270 15.41 12.16 -14.69
C HIS A 270 16.84 11.64 -14.57
N LEU A 271 17.72 12.20 -15.41
CA LEU A 271 19.17 12.01 -15.30
C LEU A 271 19.88 13.38 -15.31
N GLY A 272 20.68 13.61 -14.28
CA GLY A 272 21.37 14.87 -14.05
C GLY A 272 22.81 14.90 -14.54
N ARG A 273 23.22 16.02 -15.14
CA ARG A 273 24.63 16.31 -15.43
C ARG A 273 25.00 17.74 -15.04
N LEU A 274 26.05 17.90 -14.24
CA LEU A 274 26.66 19.18 -13.88
C LEU A 274 28.11 19.23 -14.39
N THR A 275 28.56 20.36 -14.93
CA THR A 275 29.96 20.55 -15.36
C THR A 275 30.57 21.78 -14.72
N PHE A 276 31.66 21.57 -13.99
CA PHE A 276 32.37 22.57 -13.21
C PHE A 276 33.74 22.86 -13.80
N GLU A 277 34.18 24.12 -13.70
CA GLU A 277 35.60 24.46 -13.79
C GLU A 277 36.24 24.23 -12.42
N VAL A 278 37.24 23.34 -12.36
CA VAL A 278 37.77 22.86 -11.08
C VAL A 278 38.55 23.94 -10.32
N ASP A 279 39.21 24.86 -11.02
CA ASP A 279 40.07 25.90 -10.43
C ASP A 279 39.33 26.84 -9.44
N ASP A 280 38.04 27.09 -9.66
CA ASP A 280 37.20 27.96 -8.82
C ASP A 280 35.81 27.38 -8.50
N ALA A 281 35.62 26.08 -8.73
CA ALA A 281 34.37 25.35 -8.52
C ALA A 281 33.14 25.99 -9.17
N ALA A 282 33.34 26.73 -10.27
CA ALA A 282 32.25 27.41 -10.95
C ALA A 282 31.46 26.44 -11.83
N LEU A 283 30.14 26.35 -11.63
CA LEU A 283 29.24 25.67 -12.56
C LEU A 283 29.26 26.41 -13.90
N THR A 284 29.56 25.69 -14.98
CA THR A 284 29.66 26.27 -16.34
C THR A 284 28.62 25.75 -17.30
N ASP A 285 28.11 24.56 -17.05
CA ASP A 285 27.07 23.92 -17.84
C ASP A 285 26.34 22.90 -16.97
N TRP A 286 25.05 22.70 -17.23
CA TRP A 286 24.26 21.63 -16.63
C TRP A 286 23.17 21.21 -17.61
N GLU A 287 22.67 19.99 -17.43
CA GLU A 287 21.58 19.43 -18.21
C GLU A 287 20.81 18.42 -17.37
N ARG A 288 19.48 18.43 -17.50
CA ARG A 288 18.58 17.40 -16.98
C ARG A 288 17.93 16.71 -18.16
N LEU A 289 18.04 15.39 -18.24
CA LEU A 289 17.24 14.59 -19.17
C LEU A 289 15.89 14.32 -18.52
N ASP A 290 14.79 14.58 -19.23
CA ASP A 290 13.43 14.26 -18.79
C ASP A 290 12.97 13.00 -19.52
N LEU A 291 12.95 11.87 -18.81
CA LEU A 291 12.69 10.55 -19.38
C LEU A 291 11.18 10.31 -19.43
N TYR A 292 10.67 9.88 -20.59
CA TYR A 292 9.23 9.63 -20.76
C TYR A 292 8.97 8.48 -21.75
N ASP A 293 7.82 7.83 -21.61
CA ASP A 293 7.29 6.88 -22.60
C ASP A 293 6.24 7.55 -23.51
N SER A 294 6.52 7.58 -24.82
CA SER A 294 5.59 8.15 -25.80
C SER A 294 4.33 7.32 -26.09
N GLU A 295 4.24 6.04 -25.64
CA GLU A 295 2.97 5.28 -25.71
C GLU A 295 2.13 5.38 -24.42
N ALA A 296 2.71 5.79 -23.29
CA ALA A 296 2.00 6.02 -22.03
C ALA A 296 1.36 7.42 -21.94
N LEU A 297 1.89 8.40 -22.69
CA LEU A 297 1.46 9.80 -22.65
C LEU A 297 0.79 10.28 -23.94
N ASP A 298 -0.16 11.21 -23.83
CA ASP A 298 -0.64 11.96 -25.01
C ASP A 298 0.43 12.96 -25.50
N GLU A 299 0.44 13.29 -26.80
CA GLU A 299 1.47 14.15 -27.43
C GLU A 299 1.58 15.55 -26.78
N ASP A 300 0.53 16.06 -26.13
CA ASP A 300 0.55 17.35 -25.42
C ASP A 300 1.01 17.28 -23.95
N GLU A 301 1.29 16.08 -23.45
CA GLU A 301 1.83 15.82 -22.11
C GLU A 301 3.35 15.56 -22.13
N PHE A 302 3.98 15.51 -23.31
CA PHE A 302 5.42 15.31 -23.43
C PHE A 302 6.21 16.46 -22.76
N PRO A 303 7.33 16.15 -22.08
CA PRO A 303 8.19 17.18 -21.48
C PRO A 303 8.64 18.24 -22.50
N GLU A 304 8.75 19.49 -22.06
CA GLU A 304 9.14 20.61 -22.93
C GLU A 304 10.67 20.72 -23.06
N GLU A 305 11.19 20.76 -24.30
CA GLU A 305 12.61 21.04 -24.55
C GLU A 305 12.96 22.50 -24.19
N THR A 306 13.96 22.69 -23.32
CA THR A 306 14.51 24.01 -22.95
C THR A 306 16.00 24.12 -23.31
N ASP A 307 16.69 25.16 -22.83
CA ASP A 307 18.15 25.29 -23.02
C ASP A 307 18.94 24.25 -22.18
N HIS A 308 18.33 23.71 -21.12
CA HIS A 308 18.97 22.79 -20.15
C HIS A 308 18.12 21.57 -19.78
N HIS A 309 16.90 21.46 -20.32
CA HIS A 309 16.03 20.29 -20.15
C HIS A 309 15.85 19.61 -21.49
N THR A 310 16.21 18.33 -21.57
CA THR A 310 16.19 17.54 -22.79
C THR A 310 15.22 16.37 -22.63
N PRO A 311 14.04 16.41 -23.28
CA PRO A 311 13.11 15.28 -23.28
C PRO A 311 13.71 14.08 -24.02
N VAL A 312 13.64 12.91 -23.41
CA VAL A 312 14.13 11.65 -23.99
C VAL A 312 13.01 10.61 -23.93
N ASP A 313 12.56 10.18 -25.11
CA ASP A 313 11.67 9.03 -25.22
C ASP A 313 12.48 7.75 -24.93
N VAL A 314 12.20 7.09 -23.81
CA VAL A 314 12.94 5.90 -23.37
C VAL A 314 12.84 4.76 -24.38
N ARG A 315 11.78 4.71 -25.20
CA ARG A 315 11.63 3.68 -26.26
C ARG A 315 12.61 3.85 -27.41
N ASP A 316 13.15 5.06 -27.60
CA ASP A 316 14.16 5.36 -28.63
C ASP A 316 15.59 5.07 -28.14
N VAL A 317 15.79 4.82 -26.84
CA VAL A 317 17.06 4.38 -26.23
C VAL A 317 17.23 2.87 -26.46
N GLU A 318 18.45 2.37 -26.60
CA GLU A 318 18.70 0.91 -26.60
C GLU A 318 18.91 0.45 -25.14
N ARG A 319 18.33 -0.70 -24.73
CA ARG A 319 18.64 -1.31 -23.42
C ARG A 319 20.11 -1.73 -23.38
N ASP A 320 20.80 -1.52 -22.28
CA ASP A 320 22.06 -2.19 -22.02
C ASP A 320 21.85 -3.71 -21.94
N ASP A 321 22.65 -4.48 -22.69
CA ASP A 321 22.45 -5.92 -22.87
C ASP A 321 22.76 -6.71 -21.57
N GLU A 322 23.68 -6.24 -20.72
CA GLU A 322 24.12 -6.96 -19.51
C GLU A 322 23.17 -6.66 -18.34
N LEU A 323 22.81 -5.39 -18.12
CA LEU A 323 21.81 -4.99 -17.13
C LEU A 323 20.42 -5.52 -17.44
N ALA A 324 19.98 -5.48 -18.70
CA ALA A 324 18.69 -6.07 -19.08
C ALA A 324 18.63 -7.56 -18.74
N ALA A 325 19.75 -8.30 -18.89
CA ALA A 325 19.78 -9.71 -18.55
C ALA A 325 19.69 -9.96 -17.04
N ILE A 326 20.30 -9.11 -16.22
CA ILE A 326 20.20 -9.17 -14.74
C ILE A 326 18.77 -8.86 -14.32
N ALA A 327 18.20 -7.74 -14.79
CA ALA A 327 16.84 -7.33 -14.47
C ALA A 327 15.82 -8.40 -14.88
N ASP A 328 15.88 -8.88 -16.13
CA ASP A 328 14.98 -9.92 -16.63
C ASP A 328 15.09 -11.23 -15.81
N GLU A 329 16.30 -11.61 -15.33
CA GLU A 329 16.49 -12.82 -14.52
C GLU A 329 15.81 -12.74 -13.15
N TYR A 330 15.98 -11.62 -12.44
CA TYR A 330 15.37 -11.41 -11.12
C TYR A 330 13.86 -11.18 -11.20
N LEU A 331 13.38 -10.49 -12.24
CA LEU A 331 11.95 -10.33 -12.49
C LEU A 331 11.28 -11.68 -12.79
N ASP A 332 11.91 -12.52 -13.62
CA ASP A 332 11.44 -13.89 -13.88
C ASP A 332 11.43 -14.75 -12.59
N GLU A 333 12.44 -14.61 -11.71
CA GLU A 333 12.50 -15.32 -10.42
C GLU A 333 11.41 -14.85 -9.45
N LEU A 334 11.14 -13.54 -9.38
CA LEU A 334 10.06 -12.99 -8.57
C LEU A 334 8.68 -13.44 -9.10
N GLU A 335 8.47 -13.44 -10.42
CA GLU A 335 7.23 -13.95 -11.03
C GLU A 335 7.03 -15.44 -10.68
N GLU A 336 8.09 -16.26 -10.74
CA GLU A 336 8.03 -17.67 -10.35
C GLU A 336 7.64 -17.81 -8.87
N ARG A 337 8.24 -17.01 -7.97
CA ARG A 337 7.95 -17.03 -6.53
C ARG A 337 6.51 -16.61 -6.23
N LEU A 338 6.08 -15.45 -6.74
CA LEU A 338 4.73 -14.95 -6.50
C LEU A 338 3.66 -15.87 -7.08
N GLY A 339 3.97 -16.61 -8.15
CA GLY A 339 3.09 -17.63 -8.72
C GLY A 339 2.96 -18.92 -7.90
N GLU A 340 3.75 -19.10 -6.83
CA GLU A 340 3.61 -20.24 -5.92
C GLU A 340 2.40 -20.07 -4.99
N SER A 341 1.79 -21.18 -4.59
CA SER A 341 0.70 -21.14 -3.60
C SER A 341 1.27 -20.91 -2.21
N ILE A 342 0.78 -19.86 -1.54
CA ILE A 342 1.18 -19.47 -0.19
C ILE A 342 0.23 -20.06 0.86
N VAL A 343 -1.07 -20.21 0.57
CA VAL A 343 -2.07 -20.76 1.49
C VAL A 343 -3.23 -21.39 0.74
N ASP A 344 -3.91 -22.37 1.35
CA ASP A 344 -5.19 -22.90 0.87
C ASP A 344 -6.37 -22.19 1.56
N SER A 345 -7.37 -21.74 0.81
CA SER A 345 -8.63 -21.23 1.36
C SER A 345 -9.74 -22.29 1.31
N GLU A 346 -10.46 -22.49 2.42
CA GLU A 346 -11.65 -23.37 2.47
C GLU A 346 -12.90 -22.72 1.85
N ILE A 347 -12.90 -21.40 1.74
CA ILE A 347 -14.01 -20.59 1.23
C ILE A 347 -13.56 -19.69 0.08
N GLU A 348 -14.52 -19.03 -0.56
CA GLU A 348 -14.22 -17.95 -1.50
C GLU A 348 -13.90 -16.67 -0.71
N LEU A 349 -12.75 -16.08 -0.99
CA LEU A 349 -12.29 -14.82 -0.42
C LEU A 349 -12.77 -13.66 -1.30
N ASP A 350 -13.59 -12.79 -0.74
CA ASP A 350 -14.20 -11.68 -1.43
C ASP A 350 -13.35 -10.41 -1.26
N ALA A 351 -12.58 -10.10 -2.30
CA ALA A 351 -11.80 -8.86 -2.46
C ALA A 351 -12.43 -7.96 -3.55
N THR A 352 -13.76 -8.04 -3.71
CA THR A 352 -14.52 -7.14 -4.58
C THR A 352 -14.74 -5.79 -3.92
N PHE A 353 -15.21 -4.81 -4.69
CA PHE A 353 -15.60 -3.50 -4.13
C PHE A 353 -16.84 -3.54 -3.22
N ALA A 354 -17.42 -4.71 -2.95
CA ALA A 354 -18.38 -4.90 -1.87
C ALA A 354 -17.80 -4.48 -0.49
N ASN A 355 -16.48 -4.40 -0.36
CA ASN A 355 -15.79 -3.94 0.84
C ASN A 355 -16.02 -2.45 1.19
N TYR A 356 -16.49 -1.62 0.26
CA TYR A 356 -16.92 -0.26 0.56
C TYR A 356 -18.21 -0.23 1.37
N GLU A 357 -19.02 -1.25 1.15
CA GLU A 357 -20.43 -1.35 1.48
C GLU A 357 -20.66 -2.23 2.70
N ALA A 358 -19.87 -3.29 2.84
CA ALA A 358 -20.04 -4.32 3.86
C ALA A 358 -18.70 -4.98 4.25
N GLU A 359 -18.77 -5.77 5.31
CA GLU A 359 -17.72 -6.70 5.71
C GLU A 359 -17.47 -7.76 4.63
N THR A 360 -16.20 -8.04 4.28
CA THR A 360 -15.85 -9.10 3.34
C THR A 360 -14.88 -10.11 3.94
N SER A 361 -14.84 -11.33 3.37
CA SER A 361 -13.93 -12.38 3.85
C SER A 361 -12.47 -12.01 3.67
N TRP A 362 -12.10 -11.31 2.59
CA TRP A 362 -10.74 -10.79 2.45
C TRP A 362 -10.44 -9.66 3.45
N GLY A 363 -11.37 -8.71 3.61
CA GLY A 363 -11.20 -7.60 4.57
C GLY A 363 -10.96 -8.10 6.00
N ASN A 364 -11.70 -9.12 6.40
CA ASN A 364 -11.51 -9.78 7.70
C ASN A 364 -10.16 -10.49 7.80
N LEU A 365 -9.78 -11.27 6.78
CA LEU A 365 -8.49 -11.96 6.77
C LEU A 365 -7.33 -10.98 6.87
N MET A 366 -7.30 -9.96 6.01
CA MET A 366 -6.24 -8.95 6.00
C MET A 366 -6.14 -8.25 7.36
N THR A 367 -7.25 -7.75 7.89
CA THR A 367 -7.20 -7.03 9.17
C THR A 367 -6.82 -7.95 10.34
N ASP A 368 -7.16 -9.23 10.29
CA ASP A 368 -6.63 -10.21 11.25
C ASP A 368 -5.11 -10.36 11.15
N VAL A 369 -4.59 -10.43 9.92
CA VAL A 369 -3.15 -10.50 9.67
C VAL A 369 -2.44 -9.23 10.16
N MET A 370 -2.98 -8.04 9.90
CA MET A 370 -2.38 -6.76 10.37
C MET A 370 -2.19 -6.70 11.89
N ARG A 371 -3.05 -7.36 12.67
CA ARG A 371 -2.89 -7.42 14.14
C ARG A 371 -1.68 -8.23 14.60
N GLU A 372 -1.12 -9.04 13.71
CA GLU A 372 0.03 -9.90 13.98
C GLU A 372 1.36 -9.24 13.56
N VAL A 373 1.35 -7.93 13.24
CA VAL A 373 2.57 -7.18 12.89
C VAL A 373 3.57 -7.13 14.06
N ASP A 374 3.12 -7.34 15.30
CA ASP A 374 3.98 -7.49 16.50
C ASP A 374 4.99 -8.66 16.43
N ARG A 375 4.91 -9.48 15.39
CA ARG A 375 5.91 -10.51 15.07
C ARG A 375 7.19 -9.97 14.47
N ILE A 376 7.10 -8.83 13.77
CA ILE A 376 8.23 -8.17 13.12
C ILE A 376 8.61 -6.85 13.78
N VAL A 377 7.71 -6.25 14.58
CA VAL A 377 7.99 -5.05 15.38
C VAL A 377 7.94 -5.32 16.87
N ASP A 378 8.80 -4.65 17.64
CA ASP A 378 8.81 -4.75 19.11
C ASP A 378 7.73 -3.83 19.72
N VAL A 379 6.58 -4.41 20.09
CA VAL A 379 5.54 -3.72 20.88
C VAL A 379 5.35 -4.36 22.26
N ASP A 380 5.10 -3.52 23.28
CA ASP A 380 5.06 -3.95 24.69
C ASP A 380 3.71 -4.57 25.14
N ARG A 381 2.68 -4.55 24.27
CA ARG A 381 1.34 -5.11 24.51
C ARG A 381 0.68 -5.58 23.22
N GLU A 382 -0.39 -6.37 23.35
CA GLU A 382 -1.17 -6.91 22.23
C GLU A 382 -1.77 -5.79 21.37
N ILE A 383 -1.78 -5.98 20.05
CA ILE A 383 -2.49 -5.12 19.10
C ILE A 383 -3.95 -5.55 19.09
N GLU A 384 -4.82 -4.72 19.64
CA GLU A 384 -6.20 -5.06 19.97
C GLU A 384 -7.14 -4.85 18.78
N VAL A 385 -6.83 -3.88 17.92
CA VAL A 385 -7.67 -3.48 16.80
C VAL A 385 -6.82 -3.40 15.53
N ALA A 386 -7.42 -3.74 14.38
CA ALA A 386 -6.89 -3.32 13.10
C ALA A 386 -7.98 -2.76 12.20
N VAL A 387 -7.62 -1.81 11.34
CA VAL A 387 -8.52 -1.21 10.36
C VAL A 387 -7.84 -1.11 8.99
N GLN A 388 -8.62 -1.31 7.93
CA GLN A 388 -8.16 -1.24 6.54
C GLN A 388 -9.18 -0.52 5.68
N ASN A 389 -8.78 0.60 5.07
CA ASN A 389 -9.63 1.34 4.14
C ASN A 389 -10.01 0.49 2.92
N ALA A 390 -11.28 0.55 2.53
CA ALA A 390 -11.79 -0.21 1.39
C ALA A 390 -11.03 0.09 0.09
N GLY A 391 -10.60 1.34 -0.08
CA GLY A 391 -9.84 1.79 -1.24
C GLY A 391 -8.45 1.16 -1.38
N GLY A 392 -7.87 0.59 -0.31
CA GLY A 392 -6.59 -0.11 -0.36
C GLY A 392 -6.66 -1.54 -0.91
N ILE A 393 -7.87 -2.08 -1.11
CA ILE A 393 -8.12 -3.41 -1.67
C ILE A 393 -8.61 -3.23 -3.12
N ARG A 394 -7.87 -3.75 -4.10
CA ARG A 394 -7.94 -3.24 -5.50
C ARG A 394 -8.35 -4.24 -6.58
N SER A 395 -8.33 -5.54 -6.30
CA SER A 395 -8.53 -6.57 -7.33
C SER A 395 -9.92 -6.57 -8.00
N ASP A 396 -10.95 -6.12 -7.29
CA ASP A 396 -12.36 -6.27 -7.66
C ASP A 396 -12.75 -7.71 -8.09
N ALA A 397 -12.24 -8.70 -7.34
CA ALA A 397 -12.33 -10.12 -7.70
C ALA A 397 -12.51 -11.01 -6.47
N THR A 398 -12.89 -12.27 -6.72
CA THR A 398 -12.97 -13.30 -5.69
C THR A 398 -11.90 -14.37 -5.93
N TYR A 399 -11.34 -14.90 -4.83
CA TYR A 399 -10.22 -15.84 -4.84
C TYR A 399 -10.55 -17.13 -4.08
N GLY A 400 -9.95 -18.24 -4.49
CA GLY A 400 -10.30 -19.56 -3.95
C GLY A 400 -11.74 -20.01 -4.30
N PRO A 401 -12.33 -20.98 -3.57
CA PRO A 401 -11.67 -21.87 -2.63
C PRO A 401 -10.52 -22.66 -3.27
N GLY A 402 -9.50 -23.01 -2.49
CA GLY A 402 -8.27 -23.66 -2.94
C GLY A 402 -7.05 -22.76 -2.83
N GLU A 403 -6.06 -23.02 -3.68
CA GLU A 403 -4.76 -22.34 -3.67
C GLU A 403 -4.91 -20.83 -3.87
N ILE A 404 -4.34 -20.06 -2.95
CA ILE A 404 -4.08 -18.62 -3.05
C ILE A 404 -2.57 -18.45 -3.25
N THR A 405 -2.18 -17.59 -4.17
CA THR A 405 -0.78 -17.33 -4.56
C THR A 405 -0.30 -15.97 -4.06
N GLY A 406 1.03 -15.75 -4.05
CA GLY A 406 1.59 -14.44 -3.76
C GLY A 406 1.12 -13.37 -4.75
N SER A 407 1.00 -13.71 -6.04
CA SER A 407 0.44 -12.83 -7.07
C SER A 407 -0.99 -12.40 -6.74
N ASP A 408 -1.82 -13.30 -6.22
CA ASP A 408 -3.18 -12.95 -5.79
C ASP A 408 -3.13 -11.87 -4.69
N VAL A 409 -2.25 -12.01 -3.69
CA VAL A 409 -2.09 -11.02 -2.61
C VAL A 409 -1.65 -9.66 -3.16
N MET A 410 -0.66 -9.65 -4.05
CA MET A 410 -0.12 -8.40 -4.63
C MET A 410 -1.10 -7.72 -5.57
N ASP A 411 -1.95 -8.48 -6.27
CA ASP A 411 -3.05 -7.94 -7.07
C ASP A 411 -4.13 -7.28 -6.18
N ILE A 412 -4.38 -7.85 -4.99
CA ILE A 412 -5.36 -7.31 -4.04
C ILE A 412 -4.80 -6.09 -3.31
N LEU A 413 -3.52 -6.12 -2.93
CA LEU A 413 -2.81 -5.11 -2.13
C LEU A 413 -1.64 -4.53 -2.92
N PRO A 414 -1.94 -3.82 -4.02
CA PRO A 414 -0.90 -3.32 -4.89
C PRO A 414 -0.06 -2.24 -4.22
N PHE A 415 -0.64 -1.53 -3.26
CA PHE A 415 -0.03 -0.34 -2.69
C PHE A 415 1.07 -0.70 -1.69
N PRO A 416 2.16 0.08 -1.68
CA PRO A 416 3.29 -0.13 -0.77
C PRO A 416 3.02 0.47 0.60
N ASN A 417 1.79 0.40 1.07
CA ASN A 417 1.46 1.02 2.32
C ASN A 417 2.15 0.23 3.43
N GLU A 418 2.87 0.92 4.30
CA GLU A 418 3.46 0.29 5.47
C GLU A 418 2.39 0.07 6.53
N ILE A 419 2.57 -0.98 7.33
CA ILE A 419 1.74 -1.18 8.52
C ILE A 419 2.30 -0.31 9.65
N GLU A 420 1.45 0.49 10.26
CA GLU A 420 1.76 1.30 11.44
C GLU A 420 0.93 0.85 12.63
N VAL A 421 1.49 0.98 13.83
CA VAL A 421 0.78 0.74 15.09
C VAL A 421 0.66 2.05 15.86
N TRP A 422 -0.57 2.38 16.23
CA TRP A 422 -0.93 3.60 16.95
C TRP A 422 -1.53 3.29 18.31
N GLU A 423 -1.18 4.10 19.31
CA GLU A 423 -1.90 4.14 20.58
C GLU A 423 -3.01 5.19 20.49
N VAL A 424 -4.27 4.75 20.62
CA VAL A 424 -5.46 5.59 20.48
C VAL A 424 -6.41 5.41 21.66
N ASP A 425 -7.08 6.48 22.08
CA ASP A 425 -8.17 6.39 23.06
C ASP A 425 -9.43 5.79 22.39
N GLY A 426 -10.31 5.15 23.16
CA GLY A 426 -11.54 4.57 22.64
C GLY A 426 -12.44 5.60 21.95
N SER A 427 -12.45 6.86 22.40
CA SER A 427 -13.15 7.93 21.69
C SER A 427 -12.64 8.15 20.27
N THR A 428 -11.33 7.97 20.03
CA THR A 428 -10.71 8.10 18.71
C THR A 428 -11.13 6.95 17.80
N ILE A 429 -11.22 5.71 18.31
CA ILE A 429 -11.78 4.58 17.55
C ILE A 429 -13.21 4.90 17.11
N ARG A 430 -14.07 5.38 18.02
CA ARG A 430 -15.45 5.77 17.68
C ARG A 430 -15.49 6.87 16.62
N ASN A 431 -14.69 7.92 16.80
CA ASN A 431 -14.61 9.05 15.86
C ASN A 431 -14.14 8.58 14.47
N TYR A 432 -13.16 7.66 14.44
CA TYR A 432 -12.65 7.06 13.22
C TYR A 432 -13.73 6.28 12.48
N LEU A 433 -14.45 5.37 13.15
CA LEU A 433 -15.54 4.59 12.54
C LEU A 433 -16.65 5.50 11.98
N LEU A 434 -16.98 6.58 12.70
CA LEU A 434 -17.93 7.59 12.23
C LEU A 434 -17.40 8.33 11.00
N TRP A 435 -16.12 8.73 11.00
CA TRP A 435 -15.48 9.39 9.87
C TRP A 435 -15.36 8.48 8.63
N ALA A 436 -15.13 7.19 8.84
CA ALA A 436 -15.07 6.19 7.78
C ALA A 436 -16.46 5.97 7.15
N THR A 437 -17.52 6.11 7.96
CA THR A 437 -18.91 6.04 7.51
C THR A 437 -19.27 7.29 6.70
N ARG A 438 -19.17 7.18 5.38
CA ARG A 438 -19.27 8.29 4.44
C ARG A 438 -20.61 8.26 3.72
N ALA A 439 -21.22 9.44 3.57
CA ALA A 439 -22.36 9.61 2.69
C ALA A 439 -21.97 9.28 1.25
N MET A 440 -22.84 8.58 0.53
CA MET A 440 -22.63 8.25 -0.88
C MET A 440 -22.99 9.46 -1.76
N PRO A 441 -22.02 10.08 -2.46
CA PRO A 441 -22.32 11.15 -3.40
C PRO A 441 -23.21 10.60 -4.52
N ASP A 442 -24.30 11.29 -4.83
CA ASP A 442 -25.29 10.93 -5.87
C ASP A 442 -26.25 9.76 -5.55
N ASP A 443 -25.99 8.98 -4.49
CA ASP A 443 -26.85 7.88 -4.04
C ASP A 443 -27.47 8.15 -2.64
N PHE A 444 -28.51 7.40 -2.31
CA PHE A 444 -29.13 7.47 -0.97
C PHE A 444 -28.26 6.76 0.06
N GLY A 445 -27.99 7.44 1.18
CA GLY A 445 -27.44 6.86 2.40
C GLY A 445 -25.93 6.97 2.56
N ALA A 446 -25.38 6.13 3.43
CA ALA A 446 -23.97 6.08 3.79
C ALA A 446 -23.40 4.67 3.62
N GLN A 447 -22.07 4.57 3.65
CA GLN A 447 -21.34 3.31 3.62
C GLN A 447 -20.13 3.38 4.57
N PRO A 448 -19.74 2.29 5.24
CA PRO A 448 -18.67 2.29 6.23
C PRO A 448 -17.28 2.46 5.60
N ALA A 449 -17.09 2.08 4.34
CA ALA A 449 -15.84 2.18 3.58
C ALA A 449 -14.57 1.67 4.31
N ILE A 450 -14.75 0.73 5.25
CA ILE A 450 -13.70 0.23 6.13
C ILE A 450 -13.88 -1.26 6.41
N GLN A 451 -12.76 -1.96 6.59
CA GLN A 451 -12.69 -3.33 7.09
C GLN A 451 -12.00 -3.32 8.46
N VAL A 452 -12.38 -4.22 9.37
CA VAL A 452 -11.94 -4.17 10.77
C VAL A 452 -11.62 -5.55 11.34
N SER A 453 -10.70 -5.60 12.30
CA SER A 453 -10.42 -6.75 13.16
C SER A 453 -10.30 -6.34 14.62
N GLY A 454 -10.57 -7.29 15.52
CA GLY A 454 -10.50 -7.09 16.97
C GLY A 454 -11.60 -6.20 17.54
N LEU A 455 -12.50 -5.69 16.70
CA LEU A 455 -13.69 -4.97 17.11
C LEU A 455 -14.92 -5.39 16.29
N SER A 456 -16.10 -5.04 16.81
CA SER A 456 -17.35 -5.02 16.04
C SER A 456 -18.14 -3.77 16.35
N TYR A 457 -18.97 -3.35 15.41
CA TYR A 457 -19.86 -2.21 15.59
C TYR A 457 -21.12 -2.32 14.74
N GLU A 458 -22.12 -1.57 15.17
CA GLU A 458 -23.32 -1.34 14.39
C GLU A 458 -23.24 0.03 13.71
N TRP A 459 -23.83 0.16 12.53
CA TRP A 459 -23.94 1.45 11.84
C TRP A 459 -25.28 1.56 11.12
N ASN A 460 -25.79 2.77 10.90
CA ASN A 460 -26.99 2.97 10.08
C ASN A 460 -26.65 3.57 8.72
N GLY A 461 -27.38 3.10 7.69
CA GLY A 461 -27.23 3.60 6.32
C GLY A 461 -27.85 4.98 6.10
N HIS A 462 -28.58 5.51 7.08
CA HIS A 462 -29.28 6.78 7.00
C HIS A 462 -29.52 7.37 8.39
N ASP A 463 -29.43 8.69 8.55
CA ASP A 463 -29.80 9.40 9.79
C ASP A 463 -31.29 9.22 10.13
N ASP A 464 -31.56 8.57 11.26
CA ASP A 464 -32.89 8.35 11.85
C ASP A 464 -33.59 9.66 12.25
N GLY A 465 -32.83 10.76 12.31
CA GLY A 465 -33.26 12.12 12.66
C GLY A 465 -33.48 13.05 11.46
N TRP A 466 -33.23 12.60 10.23
CA TRP A 466 -33.31 13.44 9.04
C TRP A 466 -34.75 13.88 8.74
N GLU A 467 -35.00 15.19 8.68
CA GLU A 467 -36.30 15.76 8.30
C GLU A 467 -36.23 16.40 6.90
N GLU A 468 -37.36 16.37 6.16
CA GLU A 468 -37.54 17.06 4.87
C GLU A 468 -37.07 18.54 4.96
N GLY A 469 -35.89 18.83 4.39
CA GLY A 469 -35.35 20.19 4.27
C GLY A 469 -34.00 20.46 4.95
N ASP A 470 -33.37 19.45 5.57
CA ASP A 470 -31.94 19.54 5.92
C ASP A 470 -31.06 19.54 4.66
N ASP A 471 -30.02 20.37 4.67
CA ASP A 471 -29.09 20.55 3.58
C ASP A 471 -28.00 19.47 3.58
N GLY A 472 -28.31 18.29 3.04
CA GLY A 472 -27.36 17.18 2.88
C GLY A 472 -28.06 15.83 2.69
N TYR A 473 -27.29 14.81 2.29
CA TYR A 473 -27.69 13.40 2.40
C TYR A 473 -27.70 12.99 3.89
N PRO A 474 -28.52 12.01 4.30
CA PRO A 474 -28.48 11.50 5.67
C PRO A 474 -27.06 11.03 6.04
N GLU A 475 -26.49 11.59 7.12
CA GLU A 475 -25.18 11.17 7.64
C GLU A 475 -25.38 9.86 8.44
N GLY A 476 -24.56 8.84 8.20
CA GLY A 476 -24.57 7.63 9.01
C GLY A 476 -24.03 7.89 10.43
N ASP A 477 -24.34 7.00 11.35
CA ASP A 477 -23.94 6.99 12.76
C ASP A 477 -23.48 5.57 13.14
N VAL A 478 -22.73 5.47 14.24
CA VAL A 478 -22.09 4.25 14.72
C VAL A 478 -22.52 3.95 16.16
N TYR A 479 -23.05 2.75 16.36
CA TYR A 479 -23.62 2.27 17.61
C TYR A 479 -22.91 1.00 18.09
N GLU A 480 -23.10 0.66 19.37
CA GLU A 480 -22.73 -0.65 19.94
C GLU A 480 -21.33 -1.14 19.52
N VAL A 481 -20.31 -0.32 19.75
CA VAL A 481 -18.92 -0.66 19.45
C VAL A 481 -18.36 -1.54 20.57
N PHE A 482 -17.81 -2.70 20.20
CA PHE A 482 -17.13 -3.64 21.09
C PHE A 482 -15.69 -3.83 20.64
N VAL A 483 -14.75 -3.84 21.57
CA VAL A 483 -13.35 -4.25 21.33
C VAL A 483 -13.13 -5.57 22.05
N GLY A 484 -12.71 -6.59 21.30
CA GLY A 484 -12.85 -7.98 21.72
C GLY A 484 -14.30 -8.27 22.10
N ASP A 485 -14.51 -8.74 23.33
CA ASP A 485 -15.85 -9.03 23.84
C ASP A 485 -16.45 -7.83 24.61
N GLU A 486 -15.69 -6.79 24.94
CA GLU A 486 -16.12 -5.73 25.87
C GLU A 486 -16.65 -4.49 25.14
N PRO A 487 -17.70 -3.82 25.66
CA PRO A 487 -18.11 -2.52 25.13
C PRO A 487 -16.94 -1.53 25.18
N LEU A 488 -16.78 -0.76 24.11
CA LEU A 488 -15.72 0.25 23.99
C LEU A 488 -15.76 1.23 25.18
N ASP A 489 -14.66 1.33 25.93
CA ASP A 489 -14.47 2.37 26.93
C ASP A 489 -13.82 3.58 26.27
N GLU A 490 -14.56 4.70 26.19
CA GLU A 490 -14.09 5.91 25.51
C GLU A 490 -12.83 6.52 26.14
N ASP A 491 -12.55 6.24 27.41
CA ASP A 491 -11.39 6.77 28.15
C ASP A 491 -10.19 5.78 28.19
N GLU A 492 -10.33 4.56 27.64
CA GLU A 492 -9.27 3.53 27.61
C GLU A 492 -8.42 3.63 26.33
N THR A 493 -7.14 3.27 26.43
CA THR A 493 -6.17 3.29 25.33
C THR A 493 -6.00 1.91 24.71
N TYR A 494 -6.04 1.84 23.39
CA TYR A 494 -5.91 0.61 22.60
C TYR A 494 -4.70 0.71 21.66
N LEU A 495 -4.08 -0.42 21.33
CA LEU A 495 -3.20 -0.47 20.16
C LEU A 495 -4.02 -0.81 18.92
N LEU A 496 -3.87 0.02 17.90
CA LEU A 496 -4.55 -0.09 16.61
C LEU A 496 -3.51 -0.20 15.50
N ALA A 497 -3.56 -1.28 14.73
CA ALA A 497 -2.80 -1.43 13.49
C ALA A 497 -3.59 -0.90 12.30
N THR A 498 -2.95 -0.11 11.44
CA THR A 498 -3.52 0.39 10.18
C THR A 498 -2.41 0.51 9.16
N ASN A 499 -2.75 0.85 7.93
CA ASN A 499 -1.75 1.29 6.97
C ASN A 499 -1.49 2.80 7.08
N ASP A 500 -0.27 3.21 6.75
CA ASP A 500 0.23 4.60 6.78
C ASP A 500 -0.63 5.57 5.96
N PHE A 501 -1.11 5.18 4.77
CA PHE A 501 -2.00 6.00 3.94
C PHE A 501 -3.28 6.39 4.68
N GLU A 502 -3.86 5.45 5.41
CA GLU A 502 -5.10 5.62 6.16
C GLU A 502 -4.88 6.35 7.49
N ALA A 503 -3.76 6.08 8.18
CA ALA A 503 -3.40 6.79 9.41
C ALA A 503 -3.34 8.30 9.19
N ASP A 504 -2.55 8.74 8.20
CA ASP A 504 -2.27 10.15 7.90
C ASP A 504 -3.50 11.00 7.58
N ARG A 505 -4.56 10.37 7.06
CA ARG A 505 -5.75 11.05 6.52
C ARG A 505 -6.95 10.99 7.44
N SER A 506 -6.79 10.39 8.62
CA SER A 506 -7.89 10.09 9.52
C SER A 506 -7.67 10.68 10.92
N PRO A 507 -8.69 10.66 11.80
CA PRO A 507 -8.53 11.06 13.19
C PRO A 507 -7.43 10.32 13.96
N ILE A 508 -6.94 9.19 13.45
CA ILE A 508 -5.86 8.40 14.07
C ILE A 508 -4.59 9.27 14.20
N ALA A 509 -4.11 9.87 13.12
CA ALA A 509 -2.91 10.71 13.18
C ALA A 509 -3.12 12.04 13.94
N GLU A 510 -4.36 12.55 13.97
CA GLU A 510 -4.69 13.80 14.68
C GLU A 510 -4.80 13.63 16.20
N GLU A 511 -5.30 12.46 16.65
CA GLU A 511 -5.68 12.22 18.05
C GLU A 511 -4.82 11.14 18.74
N GLY A 512 -4.15 10.27 17.99
CA GLY A 512 -3.33 9.17 18.48
C GLY A 512 -1.84 9.51 18.66
N GLU A 513 -1.09 8.53 19.15
CA GLU A 513 0.37 8.53 19.24
C GLU A 513 0.93 7.35 18.43
N LEU A 514 1.73 7.63 17.40
CA LEU A 514 2.43 6.61 16.63
C LEU A 514 3.38 5.85 17.56
N VAL A 515 3.27 4.53 17.60
CA VAL A 515 4.08 3.65 18.44
C VAL A 515 5.25 3.08 17.64
N VAL A 516 4.97 2.59 16.43
CA VAL A 516 5.98 2.01 15.55
C VAL A 516 5.49 2.00 14.10
N GLU A 517 6.38 2.36 13.18
CA GLU A 517 6.31 2.07 11.76
C GLU A 517 6.95 0.71 11.52
N SER A 518 6.28 -0.20 10.81
CA SER A 518 6.82 -1.54 10.62
C SER A 518 8.00 -1.62 9.66
N GLY A 519 8.16 -0.62 8.78
CA GLY A 519 9.09 -0.70 7.65
C GLY A 519 8.72 -1.80 6.66
N GLN A 520 7.54 -2.43 6.82
CA GLN A 520 7.12 -3.57 6.03
C GLN A 520 5.83 -3.25 5.29
N PHE A 521 5.88 -3.43 3.98
CA PHE A 521 4.70 -3.27 3.14
C PHE A 521 3.63 -4.31 3.48
N GLN A 522 2.40 -3.82 3.50
CA GLN A 522 1.22 -4.57 3.91
C GLN A 522 0.99 -5.84 3.06
N GLY A 523 1.16 -5.74 1.73
CA GLY A 523 1.03 -6.88 0.80
C GLY A 523 2.03 -8.00 1.10
N PRO A 524 3.35 -7.72 1.03
CA PRO A 524 4.40 -8.66 1.39
C PRO A 524 4.26 -9.24 2.80
N PHE A 525 3.98 -8.41 3.81
CA PHE A 525 3.73 -8.90 5.17
C PHE A 525 2.56 -9.90 5.21
N THR A 526 1.48 -9.61 4.48
CA THR A 526 0.33 -10.51 4.40
C THR A 526 0.68 -11.82 3.72
N MET A 527 1.45 -11.77 2.63
CA MET A 527 1.93 -12.95 1.93
C MET A 527 2.79 -13.85 2.85
N ASP A 528 3.82 -13.28 3.47
CA ASP A 528 4.75 -13.99 4.34
C ASP A 528 4.03 -14.61 5.54
N TYR A 529 3.15 -13.84 6.18
CA TYR A 529 2.36 -14.33 7.30
C TYR A 529 1.49 -15.53 6.89
N LEU A 530 0.79 -15.43 5.76
CA LEU A 530 -0.07 -16.51 5.28
C LEU A 530 0.76 -17.75 4.92
N GLU A 531 1.93 -17.60 4.30
CA GLU A 531 2.80 -18.71 3.94
C GLU A 531 3.41 -19.42 5.16
N GLU A 532 3.93 -18.65 6.11
CA GLU A 532 4.73 -19.19 7.21
C GLU A 532 3.89 -19.72 8.37
N GLU A 533 2.72 -19.12 8.60
CA GLU A 533 2.03 -19.22 9.89
C GLU A 533 0.62 -19.82 9.76
N VAL A 534 0.09 -19.92 8.55
CA VAL A 534 -1.29 -20.36 8.31
C VAL A 534 -1.33 -21.53 7.33
N ASP A 535 -1.80 -22.69 7.79
CA ASP A 535 -2.00 -23.85 6.91
C ASP A 535 -3.21 -23.65 5.97
N THR A 536 -4.27 -23.02 6.46
CA THR A 536 -5.56 -22.88 5.75
C THR A 536 -6.35 -21.70 6.32
N VAL A 537 -7.03 -20.96 5.44
CA VAL A 537 -7.89 -19.82 5.84
C VAL A 537 -9.38 -20.10 5.60
N ALA A 538 -10.21 -19.62 6.53
CA ALA A 538 -11.67 -19.68 6.46
C ALA A 538 -12.30 -18.52 7.26
N PRO A 539 -12.01 -17.24 6.92
CA PRO A 539 -12.51 -16.10 7.67
C PRO A 539 -14.04 -16.06 7.68
N GLU A 540 -14.62 -15.94 8.86
CA GLU A 540 -16.07 -15.78 9.03
C GLU A 540 -16.50 -14.36 8.66
N VAL A 541 -17.72 -14.17 8.15
CA VAL A 541 -18.21 -12.85 7.69
C VAL A 541 -19.57 -12.52 8.29
N GLY A 542 -19.77 -11.23 8.57
CA GLY A 542 -21.06 -10.60 8.82
C GLY A 542 -21.30 -10.33 10.30
N HIS A 543 -20.30 -10.29 11.15
CA HIS A 543 -20.46 -10.07 12.59
C HIS A 543 -19.60 -8.91 13.11
N ARG A 544 -18.69 -8.36 12.31
CA ARG A 544 -17.84 -7.21 12.66
C ARG A 544 -18.48 -5.89 12.28
N ILE A 545 -19.11 -5.81 11.10
CA ILE A 545 -19.69 -4.57 10.57
C ILE A 545 -21.17 -4.80 10.29
N VAL A 546 -22.03 -4.39 11.23
CA VAL A 546 -23.46 -4.72 11.17
C VAL A 546 -24.30 -3.49 10.87
N ARG A 547 -24.89 -3.43 9.68
CA ARG A 547 -25.87 -2.40 9.35
C ARG A 547 -27.15 -2.60 10.16
N VAL A 548 -27.71 -1.52 10.70
CA VAL A 548 -28.98 -1.45 11.43
C VAL A 548 -29.75 -0.22 10.97
N ASP A 549 -30.85 -0.43 10.26
CA ASP A 549 -31.73 0.64 9.75
C ASP A 549 -32.92 0.91 10.67
N GLU A 550 -33.40 -0.09 11.41
CA GLU A 550 -34.51 0.06 12.36
C GLU A 550 -34.27 -0.76 13.64
N ASP A 551 -34.19 -0.11 14.81
CA ASP A 551 -34.20 -0.77 16.12
C ASP A 551 -35.64 -0.83 16.67
N VAL A 552 -36.19 -2.04 16.77
CA VAL A 552 -37.57 -2.28 17.23
C VAL A 552 -37.68 -2.56 18.74
N GLY A 553 -36.59 -2.38 19.48
CA GLY A 553 -36.53 -2.51 20.94
C GLY A 553 -36.32 -3.94 21.42
N GLU A 554 -36.84 -4.24 22.62
CA GLU A 554 -36.68 -5.56 23.26
C GLU A 554 -37.72 -6.57 22.77
N ALA A 555 -37.27 -7.79 22.46
CA ALA A 555 -38.15 -8.92 22.11
C ALA A 555 -38.66 -9.65 23.37
N ASP A 556 -39.91 -10.10 23.31
CA ASP A 556 -40.47 -11.04 24.28
C ASP A 556 -40.03 -12.47 23.93
N LEU A 557 -39.56 -13.26 24.90
CA LEU A 557 -39.15 -14.65 24.67
C LEU A 557 -40.17 -15.67 25.20
N ALA A 558 -40.34 -16.76 24.45
CA ALA A 558 -41.12 -17.92 24.87
C ALA A 558 -40.36 -19.22 24.57
N ALA A 559 -40.39 -20.15 25.52
CA ALA A 559 -39.76 -21.48 25.38
C ALA A 559 -40.81 -22.60 25.41
N ASP A 560 -40.78 -23.49 24.40
CA ASP A 560 -41.60 -24.72 24.29
C ASP A 560 -40.84 -25.76 23.44
N GLY A 561 -39.72 -26.27 23.96
CA GLY A 561 -38.78 -27.13 23.23
C GLY A 561 -37.93 -26.42 22.15
N SER A 562 -38.30 -25.19 21.78
CA SER A 562 -37.52 -24.21 21.00
C SER A 562 -37.72 -22.82 21.64
N VAL A 563 -36.92 -21.83 21.26
CA VAL A 563 -37.09 -20.44 21.77
C VAL A 563 -37.62 -19.54 20.67
N THR A 564 -38.75 -18.88 20.91
CA THR A 564 -39.35 -17.92 19.98
C THR A 564 -39.25 -16.52 20.55
N ALA A 565 -38.59 -15.62 19.81
CA ALA A 565 -38.54 -14.19 20.06
C ALA A 565 -39.65 -13.48 19.28
N THR A 566 -40.41 -12.61 19.95
CA THR A 566 -41.52 -11.86 19.33
C THR A 566 -41.34 -10.36 19.52
N PHE A 567 -41.48 -9.59 18.44
CA PHE A 567 -41.28 -8.13 18.42
C PHE A 567 -42.16 -7.47 17.33
N PRO A 568 -42.41 -6.15 17.39
CA PRO A 568 -43.25 -5.49 16.39
C PRO A 568 -42.57 -5.44 15.00
N VAL A 569 -43.38 -5.44 13.94
CA VAL A 569 -42.91 -5.13 12.58
C VAL A 569 -42.35 -3.69 12.56
N PRO A 570 -41.16 -3.43 11.98
CA PRO A 570 -40.59 -2.07 11.89
C PRO A 570 -41.54 -1.09 11.21
N GLU A 571 -41.57 0.17 11.65
CA GLU A 571 -42.46 1.18 11.05
C GLU A 571 -42.09 1.47 9.59
N GLY A 572 -40.79 1.40 9.26
CA GLY A 572 -40.26 1.56 7.92
C GLY A 572 -40.36 0.33 7.01
N ALA A 573 -40.95 -0.78 7.46
CA ALA A 573 -41.01 -2.01 6.65
C ALA A 573 -42.28 -2.08 5.79
N ALA A 574 -42.10 -2.27 4.48
CA ALA A 574 -43.16 -2.67 3.56
C ALA A 574 -43.47 -4.17 3.67
N GLU A 575 -42.44 -4.99 3.78
CA GLU A 575 -42.50 -6.44 3.94
C GLU A 575 -41.29 -6.92 4.77
N VAL A 576 -41.50 -7.85 5.70
CA VAL A 576 -40.40 -8.50 6.42
C VAL A 576 -39.97 -9.72 5.62
N VAL A 577 -38.67 -9.85 5.39
CA VAL A 577 -38.09 -10.95 4.61
C VAL A 577 -37.88 -12.12 5.55
N ASP A 578 -38.51 -13.26 5.28
CA ASP A 578 -38.57 -14.41 6.20
C ASP A 578 -37.30 -15.30 6.20
N ASP A 579 -36.23 -14.82 5.59
CA ASP A 579 -34.93 -15.49 5.47
C ASP A 579 -33.80 -14.64 6.10
N GLY A 580 -32.74 -15.30 6.59
CA GLY A 580 -31.55 -14.63 7.11
C GLY A 580 -31.68 -13.99 8.49
N PHE A 581 -32.67 -14.37 9.29
CA PHE A 581 -32.73 -13.96 10.70
C PHE A 581 -31.73 -14.72 11.55
N ARG A 582 -30.99 -14.01 12.41
CA ARG A 582 -29.97 -14.59 13.29
C ARG A 582 -29.86 -13.84 14.61
N ALA A 583 -29.45 -14.54 15.66
CA ALA A 583 -29.07 -13.97 16.93
C ALA A 583 -27.54 -13.92 17.03
N VAL A 584 -26.99 -12.81 17.53
CA VAL A 584 -25.56 -12.56 17.67
C VAL A 584 -25.27 -12.06 19.08
N SER A 585 -24.28 -12.64 19.74
CA SER A 585 -23.80 -12.21 21.06
C SER A 585 -22.77 -11.08 20.96
N ARG A 586 -22.36 -10.50 22.10
CA ARG A 586 -21.18 -9.59 22.11
C ARG A 586 -19.87 -10.27 21.70
N THR A 587 -19.78 -11.59 21.88
CA THR A 587 -18.63 -12.42 21.49
C THR A 587 -18.68 -12.87 20.03
N GLN A 588 -19.58 -12.27 19.23
CA GLN A 588 -19.79 -12.56 17.81
C GLN A 588 -20.31 -13.97 17.48
N ALA A 589 -20.50 -14.85 18.48
CA ALA A 589 -21.17 -16.13 18.28
C ALA A 589 -22.59 -15.92 17.72
N VAL A 590 -22.98 -16.77 16.76
CA VAL A 590 -24.23 -16.68 15.99
C VAL A 590 -25.12 -17.90 16.21
N ALA A 591 -26.43 -17.68 16.29
CA ALA A 591 -27.46 -18.72 16.18
C ALA A 591 -28.45 -18.36 15.07
N GLU A 592 -28.65 -19.27 14.12
CA GLU A 592 -29.52 -19.05 12.95
C GLU A 592 -31.00 -19.33 13.30
N ALA A 593 -31.91 -18.55 12.74
CA ALA A 593 -33.34 -18.79 12.91
C ALA A 593 -33.76 -20.07 12.17
N THR A 594 -34.56 -20.89 12.85
CA THR A 594 -35.18 -22.10 12.29
C THR A 594 -36.49 -21.81 11.54
N SER A 595 -37.19 -20.73 11.91
CA SER A 595 -38.38 -20.25 11.21
C SER A 595 -38.72 -18.80 11.59
N VAL A 596 -39.28 -18.06 10.64
CA VAL A 596 -39.81 -16.71 10.83
C VAL A 596 -41.30 -16.69 10.46
N GLU A 597 -42.15 -16.15 11.32
CA GLU A 597 -43.58 -15.97 11.05
C GLU A 597 -43.98 -14.51 11.29
N VAL A 598 -44.71 -13.92 10.33
CA VAL A 598 -45.27 -12.57 10.47
C VAL A 598 -46.79 -12.68 10.66
N ASP A 599 -47.32 -12.32 11.84
CA ASP A 599 -48.76 -12.32 12.13
C ASP A 599 -49.27 -10.90 12.45
N GLY A 600 -49.73 -10.21 11.41
CA GLY A 600 -50.27 -8.86 11.55
C GLY A 600 -49.16 -7.84 11.75
N ASP A 601 -49.05 -7.32 12.96
CA ASP A 601 -48.10 -6.25 13.33
C ASP A 601 -46.93 -6.81 14.17
N GLU A 602 -46.78 -8.13 14.27
CA GLU A 602 -45.76 -8.83 15.07
C GLU A 602 -44.96 -9.81 14.19
N VAL A 603 -43.65 -9.87 14.43
CA VAL A 603 -42.72 -10.84 13.88
C VAL A 603 -42.36 -11.83 14.99
N ALA A 604 -42.39 -13.12 14.69
CA ALA A 604 -42.00 -14.21 15.58
C ALA A 604 -40.86 -15.01 14.94
N VAL A 605 -39.69 -14.99 15.56
CA VAL A 605 -38.47 -15.68 15.09
C VAL A 605 -38.16 -16.82 16.04
N THR A 606 -38.03 -18.03 15.53
CA THR A 606 -37.78 -19.23 16.34
C THR A 606 -36.38 -19.77 16.14
N PHE A 607 -35.68 -20.06 17.23
CA PHE A 607 -34.32 -20.60 17.27
C PHE A 607 -34.32 -21.98 17.92
N ASP A 608 -33.30 -22.78 17.59
CA ASP A 608 -32.97 -23.95 18.41
C ASP A 608 -32.60 -23.49 19.83
N ALA A 609 -33.14 -24.19 20.83
CA ALA A 609 -32.98 -23.76 22.21
C ALA A 609 -31.52 -23.90 22.67
N ASP A 610 -30.82 -24.96 22.27
CA ASP A 610 -29.44 -25.20 22.69
C ASP A 610 -28.51 -24.16 22.04
N GLU A 611 -28.73 -23.82 20.76
CA GLU A 611 -27.94 -22.81 20.04
C GLU A 611 -28.12 -21.40 20.62
N LEU A 612 -29.37 -20.97 20.88
CA LEU A 612 -29.61 -19.64 21.45
C LEU A 612 -29.10 -19.54 22.89
N LEU A 613 -29.23 -20.61 23.68
CA LEU A 613 -28.70 -20.66 25.05
C LEU A 613 -27.18 -20.70 25.08
N ALA A 614 -26.51 -21.28 24.08
CA ALA A 614 -25.06 -21.22 23.98
C ALA A 614 -24.54 -19.77 23.89
N LEU A 615 -25.28 -18.88 23.23
CA LEU A 615 -24.97 -17.44 23.20
C LEU A 615 -25.06 -16.77 24.59
N ALA A 616 -25.80 -17.39 25.52
CA ALA A 616 -26.04 -16.91 26.88
C ALA A 616 -25.02 -17.42 27.91
N GLU A 617 -24.09 -18.30 27.53
CA GLU A 617 -23.15 -18.96 28.49
C GLU A 617 -22.00 -18.05 28.98
N VAL A 618 -22.01 -16.77 28.60
CA VAL A 618 -21.03 -15.76 29.01
C VAL A 618 -21.62 -14.76 30.00
N ASP A 619 -20.78 -14.09 30.78
CA ASP A 619 -21.23 -12.98 31.64
C ASP A 619 -21.74 -11.82 30.77
N ASP A 620 -22.94 -11.29 31.05
CA ASP A 620 -23.59 -10.21 30.29
C ASP A 620 -23.65 -10.51 28.77
N PRO A 621 -24.53 -11.42 28.34
CA PRO A 621 -24.44 -12.02 27.00
C PRO A 621 -24.79 -11.05 25.86
N HIS A 622 -25.57 -10.01 26.16
CA HIS A 622 -25.96 -8.95 25.22
C HIS A 622 -26.38 -9.50 23.85
N VAL A 623 -27.46 -10.29 23.83
CA VAL A 623 -27.94 -11.00 22.64
C VAL A 623 -28.80 -10.07 21.79
N ARG A 624 -28.43 -9.93 20.51
CA ARG A 624 -29.09 -9.08 19.52
C ARG A 624 -29.56 -9.93 18.36
N LEU A 625 -30.79 -9.71 17.91
CA LEU A 625 -31.38 -10.42 16.78
C LEU A 625 -31.44 -9.45 15.61
N TYR A 626 -30.93 -9.90 14.47
CA TYR A 626 -30.96 -9.17 13.21
C TYR A 626 -31.81 -9.92 12.19
N GLY A 627 -32.43 -9.15 11.30
CA GLY A 627 -33.12 -9.69 10.13
C GLY A 627 -33.36 -8.64 9.08
N HIS A 628 -34.00 -9.05 7.99
CA HIS A 628 -34.13 -8.25 6.77
C HIS A 628 -35.57 -7.79 6.53
N PHE A 629 -35.72 -6.62 5.91
CA PHE A 629 -37.00 -6.13 5.44
C PHE A 629 -36.87 -5.31 4.15
N ASP A 630 -37.93 -5.32 3.34
CA ASP A 630 -38.10 -4.41 2.22
C ASP A 630 -38.55 -3.04 2.74
N PRO A 631 -37.85 -1.95 2.42
CA PRO A 631 -38.18 -0.62 2.92
C PRO A 631 -39.47 -0.05 2.31
N ASP A 632 -40.26 0.67 3.11
CA ASP A 632 -41.38 1.50 2.63
C ASP A 632 -40.83 2.83 2.07
N GLU A 633 -40.86 2.98 0.75
CA GLU A 633 -40.39 4.18 0.04
C GLU A 633 -41.04 5.49 0.55
N THR A 634 -42.29 5.42 1.01
CA THR A 634 -42.99 6.60 1.54
C THR A 634 -42.50 6.97 2.94
N TYR A 635 -42.10 5.98 3.73
CA TYR A 635 -41.52 6.20 5.05
C TYR A 635 -40.15 6.89 4.95
N TYR A 636 -39.26 6.35 4.10
CA TYR A 636 -37.93 6.91 3.88
C TYR A 636 -37.91 8.16 2.98
N GLY A 637 -39.02 8.47 2.31
CA GLY A 637 -39.26 9.78 1.69
C GLY A 637 -38.34 10.12 0.52
N TYR A 638 -37.92 9.11 -0.26
CA TYR A 638 -36.98 9.30 -1.36
C TYR A 638 -37.64 10.01 -2.56
N GLU A 639 -37.29 11.28 -2.80
CA GLU A 639 -37.89 12.12 -3.85
C GLU A 639 -36.84 12.70 -4.81
N ASP A 640 -37.05 12.55 -6.12
CA ASP A 640 -36.35 13.33 -7.16
C ASP A 640 -37.30 14.36 -7.77
N GLY A 641 -36.94 15.63 -7.69
CA GLY A 641 -37.74 16.73 -8.26
C GLY A 641 -39.16 16.85 -7.69
N GLY A 642 -39.43 16.28 -6.51
CA GLY A 642 -40.74 16.25 -5.84
C GLY A 642 -41.67 15.13 -6.30
N GLU A 643 -41.14 14.08 -6.94
CA GLU A 643 -41.82 12.80 -7.16
C GLU A 643 -41.09 11.71 -6.35
N LEU A 644 -41.85 10.92 -5.58
CA LEU A 644 -41.34 9.71 -4.92
C LEU A 644 -40.77 8.77 -5.99
N ILE A 645 -39.55 8.30 -5.76
CA ILE A 645 -38.85 7.34 -6.61
C ILE A 645 -38.41 6.13 -5.78
N ASP A 646 -38.24 4.99 -6.44
CA ASP A 646 -37.72 3.77 -5.84
C ASP A 646 -36.30 4.06 -5.28
N LEU A 647 -35.98 3.50 -4.11
CA LEU A 647 -34.63 3.61 -3.55
C LEU A 647 -33.60 3.08 -4.56
N PRO A 648 -32.38 3.67 -4.64
CA PRO A 648 -31.36 3.23 -5.57
C PRO A 648 -31.09 1.73 -5.42
N ALA A 649 -31.01 1.01 -6.53
CA ALA A 649 -30.64 -0.39 -6.54
C ALA A 649 -29.11 -0.49 -6.33
N ASN A 650 -28.67 -0.40 -5.08
CA ASN A 650 -27.30 -0.65 -4.67
C ASN A 650 -27.25 -1.99 -3.89
N PRO A 651 -26.23 -2.85 -4.10
CA PRO A 651 -26.11 -4.17 -3.43
C PRO A 651 -26.18 -4.11 -1.89
N SER A 652 -25.68 -3.04 -1.27
CA SER A 652 -25.83 -2.73 0.16
C SER A 652 -27.28 -2.63 0.63
N TYR A 653 -28.21 -2.37 -0.29
CA TYR A 653 -29.62 -2.13 -0.06
C TYR A 653 -30.49 -3.22 -0.65
N GLU A 654 -29.93 -4.42 -0.93
CA GLU A 654 -30.78 -5.55 -1.33
C GLU A 654 -31.88 -5.78 -0.27
N PHE A 655 -31.55 -5.58 1.02
CA PHE A 655 -32.52 -5.45 2.11
C PHE A 655 -32.07 -4.42 3.15
N HIS A 656 -33.03 -3.74 3.79
CA HIS A 656 -32.75 -3.01 5.04
C HIS A 656 -32.69 -4.00 6.20
N LYS A 657 -31.92 -3.66 7.24
CA LYS A 657 -31.69 -4.51 8.41
C LYS A 657 -32.41 -3.96 9.63
N LEU A 658 -33.16 -4.81 10.31
CA LEU A 658 -33.75 -4.50 11.61
C LEU A 658 -32.95 -5.16 12.73
N LYS A 659 -32.99 -4.54 13.92
CA LYS A 659 -32.44 -5.07 15.16
C LYS A 659 -33.50 -5.15 16.24
N THR A 660 -33.47 -6.22 17.03
CA THR A 660 -34.13 -6.29 18.35
C THR A 660 -33.16 -6.88 19.37
N SER A 661 -33.31 -6.54 20.65
CA SER A 661 -32.47 -7.03 21.73
C SER A 661 -33.22 -8.00 22.64
N VAL A 662 -32.49 -8.93 23.25
CA VAL A 662 -33.02 -9.81 24.30
C VAL A 662 -32.49 -9.34 25.64
N SER A 663 -33.40 -9.06 26.58
CA SER A 663 -33.01 -8.68 27.93
C SER A 663 -32.55 -9.88 28.75
N ASP A 664 -31.63 -9.65 29.71
CA ASP A 664 -31.19 -10.67 30.67
C ASP A 664 -32.37 -11.31 31.43
N GLU A 665 -33.42 -10.53 31.73
CA GLU A 665 -34.61 -11.02 32.44
C GLU A 665 -35.38 -12.06 31.61
N GLU A 666 -35.52 -11.83 30.31
CA GLU A 666 -36.18 -12.77 29.39
C GLU A 666 -35.33 -14.02 29.18
N LEU A 667 -34.01 -13.86 29.03
CA LEU A 667 -33.08 -14.97 28.88
C LEU A 667 -33.06 -15.88 30.12
N ASP A 668 -32.98 -15.29 31.31
CA ASP A 668 -33.08 -16.00 32.61
C ASP A 668 -34.42 -16.75 32.75
N ALA A 669 -35.52 -16.15 32.26
CA ALA A 669 -36.85 -16.75 32.31
C ALA A 669 -36.95 -17.98 31.39
N VAL A 670 -36.36 -17.92 30.20
CA VAL A 670 -36.28 -19.04 29.24
C VAL A 670 -35.43 -20.19 29.82
N ILE A 671 -34.25 -19.89 30.36
CA ILE A 671 -33.36 -20.88 31.00
C ILE A 671 -34.13 -21.62 32.11
N ALA A 672 -34.81 -20.87 32.98
CA ALA A 672 -35.59 -21.46 34.07
C ALA A 672 -36.77 -22.32 33.58
N ALA A 673 -37.39 -21.96 32.46
CA ALA A 673 -38.52 -22.70 31.89
C ALA A 673 -38.08 -24.04 31.31
N LEU A 674 -36.95 -24.08 30.59
CA LEU A 674 -36.41 -25.29 29.98
C LEU A 674 -35.87 -26.29 31.03
N ASP A 675 -35.24 -25.79 32.10
CA ASP A 675 -34.79 -26.62 33.24
C ASP A 675 -35.97 -27.32 33.97
N ASP A 676 -37.12 -26.67 34.08
CA ASP A 676 -38.31 -27.22 34.74
C ASP A 676 -39.01 -28.33 33.91
N GLU A 677 -38.76 -28.40 32.59
CA GLU A 677 -39.30 -29.45 31.70
C GLU A 677 -38.48 -30.75 31.76
N ASP A 678 -37.16 -30.68 31.95
CA ASP A 678 -36.27 -31.85 32.04
C ASP A 678 -36.41 -32.60 33.39
N ASP A 679 -36.82 -31.89 34.45
CA ASP A 679 -37.18 -32.50 35.75
C ASP A 679 -38.57 -33.20 35.74
N GLY A 680 -39.34 -33.08 34.65
CA GLY A 680 -40.69 -33.61 34.47
C GLY A 680 -40.79 -35.10 34.13
N ASP A 681 -39.71 -35.72 33.65
CA ASP A 681 -39.70 -37.11 33.16
C ASP A 681 -39.11 -38.14 34.14
N ALA A 682 -38.88 -37.75 35.39
CA ALA A 682 -38.39 -38.64 36.44
C ALA A 682 -39.51 -39.24 37.32
N ASP A 683 -40.51 -39.94 36.75
CA ASP A 683 -41.45 -40.74 37.56
C ASP A 683 -42.33 -41.75 36.76
N ASP A 684 -41.74 -42.73 36.06
CA ASP A 684 -42.30 -44.10 35.99
C ASP A 684 -41.31 -45.06 35.30
N ASP A 685 -40.57 -45.87 36.06
CA ASP A 685 -40.63 -47.33 35.88
C ASP A 685 -39.75 -48.06 36.91
N GLY A 686 -40.39 -49.01 37.58
CA GLY A 686 -39.83 -49.79 38.66
C GLY A 686 -38.93 -50.94 38.22
N ASP A 687 -38.04 -51.30 39.15
CA ASP A 687 -37.47 -52.62 39.40
C ASP A 687 -37.73 -53.73 38.36
N ALA A 688 -36.71 -54.10 37.59
CA ALA A 688 -36.43 -55.49 37.27
C ALA A 688 -34.97 -55.71 36.84
N ASP A 689 -34.24 -56.48 37.66
CA ASP A 689 -33.01 -57.18 37.27
C ASP A 689 -33.26 -58.12 36.06
N ASP A 690 -32.37 -58.14 35.06
CA ASP A 690 -31.99 -59.40 34.38
C ASP A 690 -30.62 -59.29 33.67
N ASP A 691 -29.83 -60.35 33.85
CA ASP A 691 -28.50 -60.58 33.28
C ASP A 691 -28.59 -60.95 31.77
N GLY A 692 -27.58 -60.62 30.95
CA GLY A 692 -27.47 -61.23 29.62
C GLY A 692 -26.35 -60.73 28.70
N ASP A 693 -25.20 -61.40 28.77
CA ASP A 693 -24.13 -61.40 27.76
C ASP A 693 -24.59 -61.88 26.36
N ALA A 694 -23.84 -61.42 25.35
CA ALA A 694 -23.36 -62.15 24.15
C ALA A 694 -23.97 -61.84 22.76
N ASP A 695 -23.07 -61.33 21.92
CA ASP A 695 -22.72 -61.73 20.53
C ASP A 695 -23.75 -61.68 19.37
N ASP A 696 -23.26 -61.11 18.27
CA ASP A 696 -23.13 -61.72 16.92
C ASP A 696 -23.87 -61.02 15.75
N ASP A 697 -23.03 -60.47 14.86
CA ASP A 697 -23.06 -60.48 13.39
C ASP A 697 -24.35 -60.15 12.59
N GLY A 698 -24.19 -59.20 11.66
CA GLY A 698 -24.19 -59.57 10.24
C GLY A 698 -25.25 -58.98 9.31
N ASP A 699 -24.73 -58.51 8.17
CA ASP A 699 -25.30 -58.50 6.82
C ASP A 699 -26.09 -57.27 6.32
N GLU A 700 -25.37 -56.47 5.51
CA GLU A 700 -25.64 -56.08 4.12
C GLU A 700 -27.01 -56.48 3.52
N ASP A 701 -27.71 -55.51 2.90
CA ASP A 701 -28.51 -55.77 1.70
C ASP A 701 -28.57 -54.54 0.79
N ASP A 702 -28.30 -54.79 -0.48
CA ASP A 702 -28.29 -53.88 -1.63
C ASP A 702 -29.72 -53.56 -2.10
N GLY A 703 -29.90 -52.38 -2.72
CA GLY A 703 -31.18 -52.01 -3.37
C GLY A 703 -31.02 -50.95 -4.46
N ASP A 704 -30.78 -51.43 -5.69
CA ASP A 704 -30.75 -50.68 -6.95
C ASP A 704 -32.08 -50.01 -7.38
N ALA A 705 -31.90 -48.90 -8.11
CA ALA A 705 -32.67 -48.37 -9.26
C ALA A 705 -34.03 -47.67 -9.06
N ASP A 706 -34.17 -46.44 -9.60
CA ASP A 706 -34.80 -46.22 -10.93
C ASP A 706 -34.57 -44.77 -11.44
N ASP A 707 -34.50 -44.67 -12.76
CA ASP A 707 -34.26 -43.48 -13.60
C ASP A 707 -35.47 -42.53 -13.67
N GLY A 708 -35.21 -41.26 -14.00
CA GLY A 708 -36.26 -40.29 -14.35
C GLY A 708 -35.74 -39.05 -15.10
N ASP A 709 -35.58 -39.18 -16.42
CA ASP A 709 -35.40 -38.08 -17.38
C ASP A 709 -36.61 -37.11 -17.41
N ALA A 710 -36.34 -35.81 -17.57
CA ALA A 710 -37.23 -34.86 -18.24
C ALA A 710 -36.46 -33.64 -18.79
N ASP A 711 -36.28 -33.59 -20.11
CA ASP A 711 -36.08 -32.36 -20.90
C ASP A 711 -37.40 -31.55 -20.94
N ASP A 712 -37.36 -30.20 -20.96
CA ASP A 712 -37.97 -29.32 -21.99
C ASP A 712 -37.77 -27.82 -21.67
N ASP A 713 -37.03 -27.14 -22.56
CA ASP A 713 -37.21 -25.81 -23.16
C ASP A 713 -37.66 -24.56 -22.36
N GLY A 714 -36.85 -23.50 -22.46
CA GLY A 714 -37.23 -22.11 -22.17
C GLY A 714 -36.23 -21.07 -22.72
N ASP A 715 -36.36 -20.72 -24.00
CA ASP A 715 -35.75 -19.55 -24.66
C ASP A 715 -36.27 -18.20 -24.08
N ALA A 716 -35.37 -17.22 -23.91
CA ALA A 716 -35.58 -15.77 -24.11
C ALA A 716 -34.29 -15.01 -23.70
N ASP A 717 -33.89 -13.87 -24.23
CA ASP A 717 -34.09 -13.12 -25.48
C ASP A 717 -33.06 -11.97 -25.34
N ASP A 718 -32.09 -11.86 -26.25
CA ASP A 718 -31.11 -10.76 -26.27
C ASP A 718 -31.80 -9.44 -26.63
N GLY A 719 -31.63 -8.44 -25.78
CA GLY A 719 -32.20 -7.11 -25.95
C GLY A 719 -31.16 -6.00 -25.75
N ASP A 720 -30.41 -5.69 -26.81
CA ASP A 720 -29.65 -4.45 -26.97
C ASP A 720 -30.55 -3.21 -26.76
N ALA A 721 -30.12 -2.27 -25.93
CA ALA A 721 -30.67 -0.93 -25.86
C ALA A 721 -29.56 0.12 -25.68
N ASP A 722 -29.16 0.71 -26.81
CA ASP A 722 -28.39 1.95 -26.89
C ASP A 722 -29.15 3.11 -26.24
N GLY A 723 -28.52 3.84 -25.32
CA GLY A 723 -29.03 5.07 -24.73
C GLY A 723 -27.91 6.07 -24.45
N GLU A 724 -27.79 7.09 -25.30
CA GLU A 724 -26.91 8.25 -25.12
C GLU A 724 -27.34 9.13 -23.93
N THR A 725 -26.45 9.34 -22.97
CA THR A 725 -26.39 10.45 -22.00
C THR A 725 -24.91 10.84 -21.92
N GLY A 726 -24.43 12.07 -22.13
CA GLY A 726 -25.02 13.38 -21.88
C GLY A 726 -24.12 14.08 -20.86
N ASP A 727 -22.94 14.54 -21.31
CA ASP A 727 -21.85 15.11 -20.50
C ASP A 727 -22.33 16.19 -19.50
N VAL A 728 -22.03 15.96 -18.22
CA VAL A 728 -21.90 16.99 -17.18
C VAL A 728 -20.67 16.61 -16.36
N GLU A 729 -19.76 17.57 -16.21
CA GLU A 729 -18.46 17.48 -15.55
C GLU A 729 -18.65 17.43 -14.02
N ASP A 730 -18.22 16.35 -13.37
CA ASP A 730 -18.08 16.24 -11.91
C ASP A 730 -16.59 16.16 -11.54
N ASP A 731 -16.14 17.15 -10.75
CA ASP A 731 -14.80 17.28 -10.19
C ASP A 731 -14.71 16.51 -8.86
N VAL A 732 -14.46 15.19 -8.92
CA VAL A 732 -13.84 14.36 -7.86
C VAL A 732 -13.11 13.20 -8.58
N PRO A 733 -11.80 12.94 -8.38
CA PRO A 733 -11.08 11.95 -9.17
C PRO A 733 -11.42 10.53 -8.70
N GLY A 734 -12.41 9.90 -9.34
CA GLY A 734 -12.66 8.46 -9.28
C GLY A 734 -11.83 7.74 -10.33
N PHE A 735 -10.88 6.91 -9.91
CA PHE A 735 -10.11 6.04 -10.80
C PHE A 735 -10.99 4.89 -11.29
N GLY A 736 -11.24 4.84 -12.60
CA GLY A 736 -12.14 3.87 -13.23
C GLY A 736 -11.56 2.45 -13.43
N PRO A 737 -12.39 1.47 -13.83
CA PRO A 737 -12.10 0.03 -13.79
C PRO A 737 -11.13 -0.52 -14.85
N ALA A 738 -10.36 0.34 -15.54
CA ALA A 738 -9.56 -0.07 -16.70
C ALA A 738 -8.09 -0.42 -16.39
N ALA A 739 -7.63 -0.24 -15.15
CA ALA A 739 -6.24 -0.51 -14.76
C ALA A 739 -5.94 -2.00 -14.46
N GLY A 740 -6.94 -2.79 -14.03
CA GLY A 740 -6.75 -4.18 -13.58
C GLY A 740 -6.54 -5.24 -14.68
N ALA A 741 -6.12 -4.86 -15.89
CA ALA A 741 -5.97 -5.79 -17.02
C ALA A 741 -4.53 -5.93 -17.56
N ALA A 742 -3.55 -5.23 -16.98
CA ALA A 742 -2.13 -5.43 -17.24
C ALA A 742 -1.46 -5.63 -15.88
N GLY A 743 -1.07 -6.87 -15.56
CA GLY A 743 -0.52 -7.28 -14.26
C GLY A 743 0.85 -6.66 -13.96
N VAL A 744 0.83 -5.36 -13.65
CA VAL A 744 1.96 -4.53 -13.16
C VAL A 744 1.43 -3.60 -12.04
N THR A 745 0.20 -3.81 -11.56
CA THR A 745 -0.58 -2.79 -10.84
C THR A 745 -0.16 -2.51 -9.39
N GLY A 746 0.85 -3.21 -8.87
CA GLY A 746 1.45 -2.90 -7.56
C GLY A 746 2.40 -1.71 -7.58
N ALA A 747 3.21 -1.62 -8.63
CA ALA A 747 4.30 -0.68 -8.62
C ALA A 747 3.75 0.76 -8.80
N ALA A 748 2.83 0.98 -9.73
CA ALA A 748 2.21 2.23 -10.19
C ALA A 748 1.52 3.17 -9.15
N TYR A 749 1.65 2.95 -7.85
CA TYR A 749 1.03 3.83 -6.84
C TYR A 749 2.01 4.26 -5.75
N LEU A 750 3.19 3.63 -5.68
CA LEU A 750 4.28 4.00 -4.75
C LEU A 750 4.61 5.50 -4.78
N TYR A 751 4.44 6.12 -5.94
CA TYR A 751 4.89 7.47 -6.22
C TYR A 751 4.03 8.59 -5.60
N SER A 752 2.72 8.44 -5.40
CA SER A 752 1.88 9.60 -5.00
C SER A 752 2.06 10.08 -3.55
N LYS A 753 2.72 9.29 -2.69
CA LYS A 753 2.92 9.62 -1.26
C LYS A 753 4.34 10.13 -0.95
N TYR A 754 5.39 9.60 -1.59
CA TYR A 754 6.77 10.03 -1.33
C TYR A 754 7.21 11.22 -2.21
N GLY A 755 6.42 11.55 -3.26
CA GLY A 755 6.55 12.78 -4.03
C GLY A 755 5.98 14.02 -3.32
N ALA A 756 6.82 14.67 -2.52
CA ALA A 756 6.75 16.08 -2.09
C ALA A 756 5.37 16.71 -1.70
N ASP A 757 5.05 16.74 -0.40
CA ASP A 757 4.24 17.83 0.20
C ASP A 757 4.75 18.25 1.59
N ASP A 758 5.88 18.95 1.63
CA ASP A 758 6.31 19.72 2.82
C ASP A 758 5.92 21.20 2.64
N GLY A 759 4.61 21.45 2.70
CA GLY A 759 4.00 22.77 2.55
C GLY A 759 3.65 23.46 3.87
N ASP A 760 4.59 23.70 4.79
CA ASP A 760 4.35 24.58 5.94
C ASP A 760 5.21 25.86 5.89
N GLU A 761 4.66 26.91 5.23
CA GLU A 761 5.25 28.24 5.24
C GLU A 761 5.23 28.85 6.66
N PRO A 762 6.35 29.42 7.15
CA PRO A 762 6.36 30.11 8.43
C PRO A 762 5.58 31.42 8.34
N VAL A 763 4.48 31.50 9.09
CA VAL A 763 3.70 32.73 9.28
C VAL A 763 4.54 33.78 10.04
N ASP A 764 5.19 34.67 9.31
CA ASP A 764 5.90 35.82 9.87
C ASP A 764 4.90 36.98 10.09
N GLY A 765 4.21 37.03 11.24
CA GLY A 765 3.37 38.18 11.65
C GLY A 765 2.28 38.00 12.70
#